data_AF-A0A072NZ61-F1
#
_entry.id   AF-A0A072NZ61-F1
#
_cell.length_a   1.000
_cell.length_b   1.000
_cell.length_c   1.000
_cell.angle_alpha   90.00
_cell.angle_beta   90.00
_cell.angle_gamma   90.00
#
_symmetry.space_group_name_H-M   'P 1'
#
loop_
_entity.id
_entity.type
_entity.pdbx_description
1 polymer ?
#
loop_
_entity_poly.entity_id
_entity_poly.type
_entity_poly.pdbx_seq_one_letter_code
_entity_poly.pdbx_strand_id
1 'polypeptide(L)'
;MHILVVNDDGPPSNQSSPYVHSLVSTFEKAGHLVSVVLPHVQRSWIGKAHMVGQTLTPTYFRPGTLYSDDGITSERPFDDGGEEWILIDGTPASCVQIGLHHVFKDRPPIDLVVSGPNYGRNTTAVFALSSGTIGGALESAVNGTKSIALSYAFDSRIHDPEIISAASNLSTKLIDKLANEWPKDVHLYSINVPLRKGLENNKILYTEMLQNRWTSGSSFQELPEEAEDADPNLEEQAIRDGDNTTNGKASIRPRRAHRKFKWSPNFADVHSAVADAKRGDGWEVQQGNVTYVSWSLVSSNIHADMSSVTPLVANYWHLPHYTGEIKLADARPNCISTAARDQPRTLNAVVAYPDAYVQPLLIQALQALENISINYISSLSELQNVTDLVLQFSSYESLDFEHAMKYPKSSLVCAYVIRKALTRKHYLSNTISTWLVKHQHSTLAKHFQPGVHFELDYAEFLDEALVDAWDLNESMVKNDLATSPNEKQWWILKPGMSDGGNGIRLFASIAQLQSIFEEWEEQEDSETNEESDEMQDHNPDMVQEDEAAQDECDGNAMTSQLRHFIAQPYIDPPLLLDAYSRRKFHIRTYVLAVGALKVYVYKEMLALFAALPYRSPSEAEDTELLNLSEHLTNTCFQDDSTKNSSVHAFWDLEFPEKAPKNKEQIFEQICEITGDVFEAAAREQMVHFQTLPNAFEIFGVDFLVDQGANVWLLELNAYPDFKQTGQDLQDSIVGGLLREVVQAAVLPFLGLEAPESSRLPMVRQLDLGRG
;
A
#
# COMPACT_ATOMS: atom_id res chain seq x y z
N MET A 1 -2.51 12.75 -39.65
CA MET A 1 -1.72 13.18 -38.47
C MET A 1 -0.32 13.55 -38.91
N HIS A 2 0.40 14.34 -38.11
CA HIS A 2 1.85 14.48 -38.19
C HIS A 2 2.50 13.53 -37.18
N ILE A 3 3.25 12.54 -37.68
CA ILE A 3 3.87 11.49 -36.88
C ILE A 3 5.40 11.71 -36.86
N LEU A 4 5.98 11.81 -35.67
CA LEU A 4 7.42 11.72 -35.48
C LEU A 4 7.82 10.25 -35.30
N VAL A 5 8.68 9.73 -36.18
CA VAL A 5 9.26 8.38 -36.07
C VAL A 5 10.67 8.46 -35.50
N VAL A 6 10.91 7.65 -34.47
CA VAL A 6 12.23 7.42 -33.85
C VAL A 6 12.46 5.92 -33.68
N ASN A 7 13.69 5.44 -33.48
CA ASN A 7 13.96 4.04 -33.11
C ASN A 7 15.24 3.91 -32.26
N ASP A 8 15.59 2.69 -31.87
CA ASP A 8 16.91 2.33 -31.33
C ASP A 8 17.76 1.46 -32.26
N ASP A 9 17.23 0.95 -33.38
CA ASP A 9 18.02 0.20 -34.36
C ASP A 9 18.86 1.08 -35.31
N GLY A 10 18.55 2.39 -35.39
CA GLY A 10 19.27 3.36 -36.23
C GLY A 10 18.78 3.42 -37.69
N PRO A 11 19.56 4.00 -38.63
CA PRO A 11 19.17 4.20 -40.03
C PRO A 11 18.86 2.87 -40.75
N PRO A 12 18.02 2.88 -41.79
CA PRO A 12 17.61 1.67 -42.52
C PRO A 12 18.80 0.80 -42.95
N SER A 13 18.76 -0.47 -42.58
CA SER A 13 19.69 -1.47 -43.09
C SER A 13 19.09 -2.87 -43.01
N ASN A 14 19.35 -3.70 -44.02
CA ASN A 14 18.93 -5.10 -44.05
C ASN A 14 19.54 -5.95 -42.90
N GLN A 15 20.59 -5.48 -42.21
CA GLN A 15 21.24 -6.21 -41.12
C GLN A 15 20.71 -5.81 -39.73
N SER A 16 20.65 -4.51 -39.42
CA SER A 16 20.30 -3.99 -38.08
C SER A 16 18.92 -3.33 -37.99
N SER A 17 18.46 -2.65 -39.05
CA SER A 17 17.24 -1.82 -39.03
C SER A 17 16.34 -2.10 -40.25
N PRO A 18 15.86 -3.36 -40.45
CA PRO A 18 15.17 -3.77 -41.67
C PRO A 18 13.73 -3.23 -41.81
N TYR A 19 13.14 -2.69 -40.74
CA TYR A 19 11.69 -2.43 -40.67
C TYR A 19 11.28 -0.95 -40.77
N VAL A 20 12.13 0.00 -40.32
CA VAL A 20 11.73 1.42 -40.17
C VAL A 20 11.36 2.07 -41.51
N HIS A 21 12.08 1.78 -42.59
CA HIS A 21 11.76 2.27 -43.94
C HIS A 21 10.43 1.72 -44.48
N SER A 22 10.08 0.47 -44.15
CA SER A 22 8.77 -0.10 -44.51
C SER A 22 7.64 0.61 -43.76
N LEU A 23 7.79 0.88 -42.46
CA LEU A 23 6.76 1.58 -41.68
C LEU A 23 6.55 3.01 -42.16
N VAL A 24 7.62 3.80 -42.31
CA VAL A 24 7.54 5.20 -42.80
C VAL A 24 6.82 5.26 -44.15
N SER A 25 7.24 4.40 -45.09
CA SER A 25 6.62 4.35 -46.41
C SER A 25 5.16 3.85 -46.40
N THR A 26 4.69 3.19 -45.33
CA THR A 26 3.27 2.85 -45.16
C THR A 26 2.48 4.00 -44.54
N PHE A 27 3.02 4.74 -43.57
CA PHE A 27 2.40 5.96 -43.04
C PHE A 27 2.21 7.02 -44.12
N GLU A 28 3.21 7.25 -44.98
CA GLU A 28 3.11 8.16 -46.12
C GLU A 28 1.98 7.76 -47.08
N LYS A 29 1.88 6.46 -47.42
CA LYS A 29 0.82 5.91 -48.28
C LYS A 29 -0.58 5.99 -47.64
N ALA A 30 -0.68 5.97 -46.32
CA ALA A 30 -1.91 6.20 -45.58
C ALA A 30 -2.28 7.70 -45.45
N GLY A 31 -1.42 8.62 -45.91
CA GLY A 31 -1.69 10.06 -45.95
C GLY A 31 -1.28 10.81 -44.69
N HIS A 32 -0.37 10.26 -43.89
CA HIS A 32 0.23 10.98 -42.76
C HIS A 32 1.41 11.84 -43.23
N LEU A 33 1.58 13.00 -42.59
CA LEU A 33 2.86 13.70 -42.63
C LEU A 33 3.80 12.95 -41.68
N VAL A 34 4.98 12.56 -42.17
CA VAL A 34 5.97 11.84 -41.38
C VAL A 34 7.23 12.69 -41.29
N SER A 35 7.79 12.74 -40.08
CA SER A 35 9.10 13.32 -39.79
C SER A 35 9.92 12.29 -39.03
N VAL A 36 11.23 12.19 -39.32
CA VAL A 36 12.04 11.06 -38.85
C VAL A 36 13.33 11.56 -38.19
N VAL A 37 13.58 11.14 -36.94
CA VAL A 37 14.81 11.42 -36.21
C VAL A 37 15.29 10.14 -35.52
N LEU A 38 16.38 9.56 -36.02
CA LEU A 38 16.93 8.30 -35.51
C LEU A 38 18.32 8.52 -34.87
N PRO A 39 18.80 7.61 -34.01
CA PRO A 39 20.22 7.52 -33.71
C PRO A 39 21.01 7.19 -34.98
N HIS A 40 22.19 7.78 -35.17
CA HIS A 40 23.07 7.54 -36.33
C HIS A 40 23.64 6.11 -36.42
N VAL A 41 23.57 5.34 -35.34
CA VAL A 41 24.01 3.95 -35.19
C VAL A 41 23.05 3.23 -34.25
N GLN A 42 23.08 1.90 -34.22
CA GLN A 42 22.28 1.09 -33.31
C GLN A 42 22.56 1.44 -31.82
N ARG A 43 21.49 1.52 -31.02
CA ARG A 43 21.44 1.91 -29.59
C ARG A 43 20.55 0.97 -28.76
N SER A 44 20.45 -0.31 -29.15
CA SER A 44 19.71 -1.33 -28.41
C SER A 44 20.22 -1.47 -26.96
N TRP A 45 19.39 -2.04 -26.07
CA TRP A 45 19.71 -2.30 -24.65
C TRP A 45 20.03 -1.06 -23.77
N ILE A 46 19.72 0.16 -24.24
CA ILE A 46 20.05 1.42 -23.55
C ILE A 46 18.93 1.97 -22.62
N GLY A 47 17.70 1.45 -22.72
CA GLY A 47 16.53 1.97 -21.99
C GLY A 47 16.23 3.45 -22.28
N LYS A 48 15.67 4.18 -21.30
CA LYS A 48 15.53 5.65 -21.38
C LYS A 48 16.74 6.37 -20.79
N ALA A 49 17.68 6.79 -21.64
CA ALA A 49 18.89 7.52 -21.23
C ALA A 49 19.14 8.79 -22.06
N HIS A 50 19.81 9.79 -21.45
CA HIS A 50 20.44 10.91 -22.15
C HIS A 50 21.93 10.99 -21.78
N MET A 51 22.77 11.39 -22.73
CA MET A 51 24.23 11.45 -22.57
C MET A 51 24.66 12.83 -22.06
N VAL A 52 24.59 13.02 -20.74
CA VAL A 52 24.95 14.28 -20.08
C VAL A 52 26.44 14.60 -20.32
N GLY A 53 26.72 15.82 -20.79
CA GLY A 53 28.07 16.29 -21.10
C GLY A 53 28.54 16.07 -22.54
N GLN A 54 27.79 15.31 -23.36
CA GLN A 54 28.02 15.25 -24.81
C GLN A 54 27.26 16.38 -25.52
N THR A 55 27.91 17.06 -26.47
CA THR A 55 27.21 17.93 -27.44
C THR A 55 26.73 17.06 -28.59
N LEU A 56 25.43 17.09 -28.89
CA LEU A 56 24.85 16.29 -29.96
C LEU A 56 24.87 17.03 -31.30
N THR A 57 25.15 16.30 -32.38
CA THR A 57 25.32 16.81 -33.75
C THR A 57 24.42 16.05 -34.73
N PRO A 58 23.56 16.72 -35.51
CA PRO A 58 22.76 16.08 -36.55
C PRO A 58 23.56 15.84 -37.84
N THR A 59 23.36 14.68 -38.45
CA THR A 59 23.62 14.42 -39.87
C THR A 59 22.30 14.09 -40.59
N TYR A 60 22.31 14.12 -41.93
CA TYR A 60 21.11 14.14 -42.76
C TYR A 60 21.14 12.95 -43.70
N PHE A 61 20.06 12.18 -43.75
CA PHE A 61 19.98 10.90 -44.46
C PHE A 61 18.79 10.87 -45.41
N ARG A 62 19.00 10.29 -46.59
CA ARG A 62 17.92 9.95 -47.50
C ARG A 62 17.85 8.43 -47.69
N PRO A 63 16.70 7.79 -47.41
CA PRO A 63 16.50 6.39 -47.72
C PRO A 63 16.57 6.17 -49.24
N GLY A 64 17.18 5.05 -49.65
CA GLY A 64 17.27 4.64 -51.05
C GLY A 64 16.06 3.82 -51.48
N THR A 65 16.30 2.72 -52.17
CA THR A 65 15.27 1.75 -52.56
C THR A 65 14.80 0.95 -51.35
N LEU A 66 13.50 0.68 -51.23
CA LEU A 66 12.96 -0.13 -50.13
C LEU A 66 13.57 -1.56 -50.16
N TYR A 67 14.00 -2.04 -48.99
CA TYR A 67 14.76 -3.29 -48.79
C TYR A 67 16.17 -3.31 -49.44
N SER A 68 16.74 -2.14 -49.76
CA SER A 68 18.13 -2.00 -50.24
C SER A 68 18.96 -1.08 -49.33
N ASP A 69 20.26 -1.34 -49.25
CA ASP A 69 21.23 -0.57 -48.46
C ASP A 69 21.90 0.53 -49.33
N ASP A 70 21.11 1.25 -50.13
CA ASP A 70 21.52 2.27 -51.12
C ASP A 70 21.19 3.73 -50.71
N GLY A 71 20.90 3.96 -49.42
CA GLY A 71 20.67 5.29 -48.86
C GLY A 71 21.92 6.17 -48.78
N ILE A 72 21.73 7.49 -48.65
CA ILE A 72 22.81 8.49 -48.72
C ILE A 72 22.80 9.37 -47.47
N THR A 73 23.96 9.50 -46.81
CA THR A 73 24.18 10.38 -45.64
C THR A 73 25.02 11.61 -45.99
N SER A 74 24.72 12.75 -45.37
CA SER A 74 25.39 14.04 -45.50
C SER A 74 25.63 14.69 -44.14
N GLU A 75 26.74 15.42 -43.98
CA GLU A 75 27.01 16.25 -42.79
C GLU A 75 26.17 17.55 -42.74
N ARG A 76 25.44 17.86 -43.83
CA ARG A 76 24.67 19.09 -44.01
C ARG A 76 23.31 18.78 -44.66
N PRO A 77 22.28 19.63 -44.47
CA PRO A 77 21.00 19.53 -45.18
C PRO A 77 21.21 19.46 -46.71
N PHE A 78 20.28 18.81 -47.41
CA PHE A 78 20.30 18.76 -48.87
C PHE A 78 19.65 20.02 -49.49
N ASP A 79 20.43 20.80 -50.26
CA ASP A 79 20.02 22.09 -50.88
C ASP A 79 18.90 21.99 -51.94
N ASP A 80 18.42 20.80 -52.30
CA ASP A 80 17.42 20.57 -53.36
C ASP A 80 15.96 20.55 -52.87
N GLY A 81 15.73 20.62 -51.55
CA GLY A 81 14.39 20.74 -50.96
C GLY A 81 13.55 19.46 -50.95
N GLY A 82 14.14 18.29 -51.23
CA GLY A 82 13.49 16.99 -50.98
C GLY A 82 13.49 16.61 -49.49
N GLU A 83 12.59 15.72 -49.09
CA GLU A 83 12.57 15.19 -47.71
C GLU A 83 13.92 14.57 -47.30
N GLU A 84 14.26 14.72 -46.01
CA GLU A 84 15.47 14.18 -45.39
C GLU A 84 15.15 13.72 -43.96
N TRP A 85 15.73 12.59 -43.55
CA TRP A 85 15.67 12.07 -42.19
C TRP A 85 16.88 12.60 -41.42
N ILE A 86 16.74 12.82 -40.11
CA ILE A 86 17.85 13.30 -39.28
C ILE A 86 18.42 12.15 -38.44
N LEU A 87 19.75 12.07 -38.42
CA LEU A 87 20.52 11.10 -37.64
C LEU A 87 21.31 11.82 -36.55
N ILE A 88 21.08 11.47 -35.27
CA ILE A 88 21.73 12.09 -34.12
C ILE A 88 22.77 11.13 -33.51
N ASP A 89 23.90 11.66 -33.05
CA ASP A 89 24.98 10.95 -32.34
C ASP A 89 24.61 10.48 -30.90
N GLY A 90 23.34 10.61 -30.51
CA GLY A 90 22.82 10.40 -29.16
C GLY A 90 22.02 9.11 -28.97
N THR A 91 20.92 9.21 -28.20
CA THR A 91 20.01 8.13 -27.81
C THR A 91 18.61 8.34 -28.41
N PRO A 92 17.71 7.33 -28.41
CA PRO A 92 16.33 7.50 -28.87
C PRO A 92 15.57 8.62 -28.14
N ALA A 93 15.76 8.73 -26.82
CA ALA A 93 15.16 9.81 -26.02
C ALA A 93 15.67 11.20 -26.45
N SER A 94 16.96 11.36 -26.75
CA SER A 94 17.48 12.62 -27.31
C SER A 94 16.91 12.91 -28.71
N CYS A 95 16.68 11.87 -29.54
CA CYS A 95 16.06 12.04 -30.86
C CYS A 95 14.61 12.56 -30.75
N VAL A 96 13.84 12.07 -29.77
CA VAL A 96 12.48 12.57 -29.47
C VAL A 96 12.50 14.05 -29.08
N GLN A 97 13.34 14.43 -28.10
CA GLN A 97 13.49 15.83 -27.65
C GLN A 97 13.86 16.77 -28.82
N ILE A 98 14.82 16.35 -29.66
CA ILE A 98 15.28 17.14 -30.81
C ILE A 98 14.20 17.24 -31.90
N GLY A 99 13.49 16.15 -32.19
CA GLY A 99 12.38 16.13 -33.15
C GLY A 99 11.21 17.01 -32.72
N LEU A 100 10.78 16.91 -31.46
CA LEU A 100 9.64 17.66 -30.90
C LEU A 100 9.93 19.18 -30.82
N HIS A 101 11.10 19.58 -30.32
CA HIS A 101 11.33 20.98 -29.91
C HIS A 101 12.33 21.77 -30.76
N HIS A 102 13.12 21.11 -31.62
CA HIS A 102 14.24 21.76 -32.32
C HIS A 102 14.14 21.77 -33.84
N VAL A 103 13.80 20.63 -34.47
CA VAL A 103 13.89 20.46 -35.93
C VAL A 103 12.69 21.07 -36.67
N PHE A 104 11.53 20.41 -36.62
CA PHE A 104 10.45 20.55 -37.62
C PHE A 104 9.54 21.77 -37.41
N LYS A 105 10.14 22.94 -37.16
CA LYS A 105 9.44 24.22 -36.84
C LYS A 105 8.77 24.87 -38.05
N ASP A 106 9.09 24.37 -39.24
CA ASP A 106 8.45 24.63 -40.53
C ASP A 106 7.16 23.83 -40.75
N ARG A 107 6.95 22.74 -39.97
CA ARG A 107 5.83 21.81 -40.10
C ARG A 107 4.73 22.11 -39.06
N PRO A 108 3.52 21.54 -39.22
CA PRO A 108 2.52 21.52 -38.16
C PRO A 108 3.06 20.87 -36.87
N PRO A 109 2.43 21.08 -35.70
CA PRO A 109 2.76 20.33 -34.48
C PRO A 109 2.70 18.81 -34.71
N ILE A 110 3.48 18.05 -33.93
CA ILE A 110 3.50 16.59 -33.96
C ILE A 110 2.32 16.07 -33.12
N ASP A 111 1.45 15.26 -33.72
CA ASP A 111 0.26 14.69 -33.06
C ASP A 111 0.60 13.44 -32.22
N LEU A 112 1.63 12.72 -32.65
CA LEU A 112 1.99 11.38 -32.16
C LEU A 112 3.49 11.09 -32.38
N VAL A 113 4.14 10.47 -31.40
CA VAL A 113 5.48 9.87 -31.58
C VAL A 113 5.36 8.35 -31.68
N VAL A 114 5.89 7.76 -32.76
CA VAL A 114 6.03 6.31 -32.90
C VAL A 114 7.50 5.95 -32.75
N SER A 115 7.81 5.15 -31.74
CA SER A 115 9.15 4.60 -31.54
C SER A 115 9.19 3.16 -32.06
N GLY A 116 10.00 2.89 -33.08
CA GLY A 116 10.13 1.59 -33.73
C GLY A 116 9.87 1.62 -35.25
N PRO A 117 9.66 0.45 -35.89
CA PRO A 117 9.56 -0.87 -35.28
C PRO A 117 10.92 -1.39 -34.82
N ASN A 118 11.02 -1.78 -33.55
CA ASN A 118 12.19 -2.46 -32.99
C ASN A 118 12.43 -3.80 -33.71
N TYR A 119 13.68 -4.11 -34.05
CA TYR A 119 14.12 -5.39 -34.62
C TYR A 119 14.15 -6.50 -33.55
N GLY A 120 12.97 -6.93 -33.10
CA GLY A 120 12.77 -7.92 -32.03
C GLY A 120 11.55 -7.60 -31.18
N ARG A 121 11.32 -8.42 -30.13
CA ARG A 121 10.21 -8.24 -29.17
C ARG A 121 10.64 -7.47 -27.93
N ASN A 122 9.81 -6.53 -27.50
CA ASN A 122 9.92 -5.84 -26.21
C ASN A 122 8.77 -6.29 -25.29
N THR A 123 8.81 -7.58 -24.95
CA THR A 123 7.86 -8.27 -24.07
C THR A 123 8.53 -8.62 -22.74
N THR A 124 7.79 -8.62 -21.65
CA THR A 124 8.24 -8.82 -20.26
C THR A 124 9.06 -7.65 -19.72
N ALA A 125 9.03 -7.49 -18.39
CA ALA A 125 9.69 -6.38 -17.70
C ALA A 125 11.19 -6.30 -18.01
N VAL A 126 11.90 -7.43 -18.05
CA VAL A 126 13.35 -7.48 -18.31
C VAL A 126 13.72 -6.90 -19.69
N PHE A 127 13.02 -7.23 -20.77
CA PHE A 127 13.31 -6.65 -22.08
C PHE A 127 12.80 -5.20 -22.17
N ALA A 128 11.63 -4.91 -21.62
CA ALA A 128 11.03 -3.59 -21.71
C ALA A 128 11.83 -2.50 -20.98
N LEU A 129 12.40 -2.80 -19.80
CA LEU A 129 13.25 -1.88 -19.04
C LEU A 129 14.56 -1.52 -19.77
N SER A 130 15.08 -2.42 -20.61
CA SER A 130 16.29 -2.22 -21.42
C SER A 130 16.01 -1.69 -22.83
N SER A 131 14.76 -1.67 -23.29
CA SER A 131 14.39 -1.27 -24.65
C SER A 131 14.63 0.23 -24.89
N GLY A 132 15.43 0.57 -25.90
CA GLY A 132 15.58 1.95 -26.35
C GLY A 132 14.34 2.46 -27.07
N THR A 133 13.61 1.57 -27.76
CA THR A 133 12.29 1.84 -28.34
C THR A 133 11.24 2.21 -27.28
N ILE A 134 11.11 1.46 -26.18
CA ILE A 134 10.21 1.87 -25.08
C ILE A 134 10.76 3.13 -24.39
N GLY A 135 12.08 3.29 -24.29
CA GLY A 135 12.72 4.51 -23.81
C GLY A 135 12.35 5.77 -24.61
N GLY A 136 12.28 5.68 -25.94
CA GLY A 136 11.81 6.76 -26.82
C GLY A 136 10.34 7.10 -26.59
N ALA A 137 9.46 6.10 -26.52
CA ALA A 137 8.05 6.31 -26.22
C ALA A 137 7.83 6.95 -24.83
N LEU A 138 8.56 6.48 -23.80
CA LEU A 138 8.54 7.07 -22.45
C LEU A 138 8.96 8.53 -22.46
N GLU A 139 9.99 8.91 -23.21
CA GLU A 139 10.43 10.30 -23.30
C GLU A 139 9.35 11.20 -23.91
N SER A 140 8.70 10.75 -24.99
CA SER A 140 7.58 11.51 -25.59
C SER A 140 6.43 11.71 -24.62
N ALA A 141 6.07 10.66 -23.86
CA ALA A 141 5.00 10.73 -22.87
C ALA A 141 5.33 11.69 -21.71
N VAL A 142 6.60 11.75 -21.28
CA VAL A 142 7.08 12.74 -20.30
C VAL A 142 7.06 14.16 -20.88
N ASN A 143 7.22 14.33 -22.19
CA ASN A 143 7.00 15.59 -22.91
C ASN A 143 5.50 15.89 -23.20
N GLY A 144 4.57 15.14 -22.62
CA GLY A 144 3.13 15.33 -22.78
C GLY A 144 2.57 15.00 -24.17
N THR A 145 3.37 14.34 -25.03
CA THR A 145 2.98 13.96 -26.40
C THR A 145 2.66 12.48 -26.46
N LYS A 146 1.48 12.12 -27.01
CA LYS A 146 1.02 10.73 -27.20
C LYS A 146 2.12 9.88 -27.85
N SER A 147 2.37 8.67 -27.33
CA SER A 147 3.44 7.84 -27.87
C SER A 147 3.17 6.33 -27.91
N ILE A 148 3.69 5.70 -28.96
CA ILE A 148 3.56 4.27 -29.18
C ILE A 148 4.95 3.68 -29.38
N ALA A 149 5.34 2.73 -28.52
CA ALA A 149 6.43 1.82 -28.81
C ALA A 149 5.91 0.68 -29.70
N LEU A 150 6.59 0.40 -30.79
CA LEU A 150 6.25 -0.63 -31.77
C LEU A 150 7.42 -1.58 -31.94
N SER A 151 7.17 -2.89 -31.89
CA SER A 151 8.20 -3.93 -31.89
C SER A 151 7.79 -5.10 -32.77
N TYR A 152 8.66 -5.51 -33.70
CA TYR A 152 8.38 -6.61 -34.63
C TYR A 152 9.10 -7.88 -34.16
N ALA A 153 8.33 -8.80 -33.61
CA ALA A 153 8.80 -10.06 -33.05
C ALA A 153 8.96 -11.11 -34.15
N PHE A 154 10.15 -11.68 -34.33
CA PHE A 154 10.42 -12.69 -35.36
C PHE A 154 10.91 -14.00 -34.74
N ASP A 155 10.48 -15.14 -35.27
CA ASP A 155 10.95 -16.47 -34.88
C ASP A 155 12.09 -16.99 -35.80
N SER A 156 12.37 -16.28 -36.91
CA SER A 156 13.49 -16.58 -37.82
C SER A 156 14.00 -15.32 -38.50
N ARG A 157 15.26 -15.31 -38.94
CA ARG A 157 15.88 -14.18 -39.67
C ARG A 157 15.52 -14.14 -41.17
N ILE A 158 14.49 -14.88 -41.62
CA ILE A 158 14.00 -14.81 -43.00
C ILE A 158 13.02 -13.64 -43.11
N HIS A 159 13.57 -12.47 -43.43
CA HIS A 159 12.86 -11.19 -43.53
C HIS A 159 12.08 -11.08 -44.84
N ASP A 160 10.99 -11.86 -44.93
CA ASP A 160 10.07 -11.89 -46.06
C ASP A 160 9.38 -10.51 -46.24
N PRO A 161 9.61 -9.79 -47.36
CA PRO A 161 9.04 -8.47 -47.59
C PRO A 161 7.51 -8.43 -47.56
N GLU A 162 6.83 -9.52 -47.90
CA GLU A 162 5.36 -9.59 -47.83
C GLU A 162 4.88 -9.55 -46.37
N ILE A 163 5.57 -10.25 -45.46
CA ILE A 163 5.24 -10.27 -44.03
C ILE A 163 5.52 -8.89 -43.40
N ILE A 164 6.65 -8.26 -43.74
CA ILE A 164 7.01 -6.92 -43.22
C ILE A 164 6.00 -5.87 -43.72
N SER A 165 5.60 -5.95 -45.00
CA SER A 165 4.55 -5.08 -45.57
C SER A 165 3.21 -5.27 -44.84
N ALA A 166 2.77 -6.53 -44.63
CA ALA A 166 1.56 -6.83 -43.87
C ALA A 166 1.62 -6.32 -42.42
N ALA A 167 2.76 -6.46 -41.74
CA ALA A 167 2.98 -5.95 -40.40
C ALA A 167 2.90 -4.42 -40.33
N SER A 168 3.48 -3.70 -41.28
CA SER A 168 3.38 -2.24 -41.38
C SER A 168 1.95 -1.77 -41.70
N ASN A 169 1.24 -2.48 -42.58
CA ASN A 169 -0.16 -2.20 -42.91
C ASN A 169 -1.10 -2.43 -41.71
N LEU A 170 -0.88 -3.48 -40.91
CA LEU A 170 -1.64 -3.74 -39.70
C LEU A 170 -1.30 -2.72 -38.59
N SER A 171 -0.01 -2.43 -38.41
CA SER A 171 0.47 -1.47 -37.40
C SER A 171 -0.10 -0.08 -37.65
N THR A 172 -0.12 0.39 -38.91
CA THR A 172 -0.70 1.70 -39.27
C THR A 172 -2.19 1.77 -38.91
N LYS A 173 -2.99 0.77 -39.32
CA LYS A 173 -4.43 0.70 -38.98
C LYS A 173 -4.70 0.70 -37.47
N LEU A 174 -3.87 0.00 -36.70
CA LEU A 174 -3.98 -0.06 -35.24
C LEU A 174 -3.58 1.27 -34.59
N ILE A 175 -2.48 1.87 -35.05
CA ILE A 175 -1.98 3.17 -34.59
C ILE A 175 -3.01 4.28 -34.85
N ASP A 176 -3.65 4.29 -36.03
CA ASP A 176 -4.72 5.23 -36.36
C ASP A 176 -5.91 5.11 -35.41
N LYS A 177 -6.35 3.88 -35.12
CA LYS A 177 -7.44 3.66 -34.17
C LYS A 177 -7.07 4.13 -32.76
N LEU A 178 -5.89 3.77 -32.26
CA LEU A 178 -5.41 4.17 -30.94
C LEU A 178 -5.24 5.69 -30.82
N ALA A 179 -4.70 6.35 -31.84
CA ALA A 179 -4.49 7.81 -31.84
C ALA A 179 -5.83 8.59 -31.77
N ASN A 180 -6.86 8.12 -32.48
CA ASN A 180 -8.20 8.69 -32.47
C ASN A 180 -8.99 8.39 -31.18
N GLU A 181 -8.85 7.18 -30.63
CA GLU A 181 -9.60 6.71 -29.44
C GLU A 181 -8.80 6.80 -28.13
N TRP A 182 -7.78 7.67 -28.09
CA TRP A 182 -6.80 7.76 -26.99
C TRP A 182 -7.43 8.16 -25.64
N PRO A 183 -7.38 7.32 -24.60
CA PRO A 183 -7.96 7.62 -23.29
C PRO A 183 -7.13 8.60 -22.45
N LYS A 184 -7.76 9.28 -21.48
CA LYS A 184 -7.12 10.35 -20.69
C LYS A 184 -6.05 9.87 -19.70
N ASP A 185 -6.13 8.62 -19.29
CA ASP A 185 -5.24 7.99 -18.31
C ASP A 185 -4.07 7.22 -18.95
N VAL A 186 -4.13 6.94 -20.25
CA VAL A 186 -3.05 6.26 -20.98
C VAL A 186 -1.97 7.26 -21.39
N HIS A 187 -0.75 7.03 -20.92
CA HIS A 187 0.42 7.84 -21.30
C HIS A 187 1.08 7.31 -22.59
N LEU A 188 1.25 5.98 -22.70
CA LEU A 188 1.79 5.33 -23.90
C LEU A 188 1.28 3.90 -24.10
N TYR A 189 1.42 3.39 -25.33
CA TYR A 189 1.17 1.97 -25.67
C TYR A 189 2.46 1.24 -26.05
N SER A 190 2.54 -0.06 -25.74
CA SER A 190 3.60 -0.97 -26.22
C SER A 190 3.00 -2.07 -27.09
N ILE A 191 3.22 -1.97 -28.40
CA ILE A 191 2.70 -2.88 -29.42
C ILE A 191 3.80 -3.86 -29.84
N ASN A 192 3.55 -5.16 -29.67
CA ASN A 192 4.41 -6.23 -30.19
C ASN A 192 3.66 -6.96 -31.33
N VAL A 193 4.27 -7.07 -32.50
CA VAL A 193 3.68 -7.67 -33.71
C VAL A 193 4.50 -8.90 -34.15
N PRO A 194 3.97 -10.13 -34.07
CA PRO A 194 4.64 -11.32 -34.58
C PRO A 194 4.71 -11.34 -36.11
N LEU A 195 5.92 -11.40 -36.67
CA LEU A 195 6.17 -11.55 -38.10
C LEU A 195 5.98 -13.01 -38.56
N ARG A 196 4.70 -13.44 -38.62
CA ARG A 196 4.28 -14.75 -39.10
C ARG A 196 3.39 -14.61 -40.35
N LYS A 197 3.41 -15.61 -41.24
CA LYS A 197 2.51 -15.63 -42.42
C LYS A 197 1.05 -15.75 -41.97
N GLY A 198 0.15 -15.05 -42.66
CA GLY A 198 -1.28 -15.01 -42.33
C GLY A 198 -1.70 -13.92 -41.34
N LEU A 199 -0.77 -13.04 -40.93
CA LEU A 199 -0.91 -11.99 -39.92
C LEU A 199 -2.24 -11.20 -39.95
N GLU A 200 -2.79 -10.91 -41.13
CA GLU A 200 -4.05 -10.16 -41.28
C GLU A 200 -5.29 -10.90 -40.76
N ASN A 201 -5.21 -12.21 -40.52
CA ASN A 201 -6.26 -13.02 -39.91
C ASN A 201 -6.08 -13.20 -38.39
N ASN A 202 -4.94 -12.77 -37.85
CA ASN A 202 -4.69 -12.88 -36.42
C ASN A 202 -5.61 -11.92 -35.67
N LYS A 203 -6.03 -12.33 -34.46
CA LYS A 203 -6.85 -11.49 -33.59
C LYS A 203 -6.11 -10.24 -33.12
N ILE A 204 -6.81 -9.48 -32.29
CA ILE A 204 -6.31 -8.36 -31.51
C ILE A 204 -6.83 -8.61 -30.05
N LEU A 205 -6.07 -9.20 -29.06
CA LEU A 205 -6.33 -9.33 -27.57
C LEU A 205 -5.48 -8.54 -26.47
N TYR A 206 -5.91 -8.19 -25.24
CA TYR A 206 -5.11 -7.32 -24.29
C TYR A 206 -4.50 -8.08 -23.10
N THR A 207 -3.40 -7.54 -22.55
CA THR A 207 -2.59 -8.10 -21.45
C THR A 207 -1.85 -7.06 -20.61
N GLU A 208 -1.20 -7.56 -19.56
CA GLU A 208 -0.18 -6.90 -18.76
C GLU A 208 1.25 -7.29 -19.19
N MET A 209 2.24 -6.50 -18.77
CA MET A 209 3.66 -6.80 -18.94
C MET A 209 4.12 -7.82 -17.90
N LEU A 210 4.57 -9.00 -18.35
CA LEU A 210 4.96 -10.07 -17.44
C LEU A 210 6.16 -9.66 -16.58
N GLN A 211 5.97 -9.69 -15.26
CA GLN A 211 7.01 -9.36 -14.29
C GLN A 211 7.94 -10.55 -14.09
N ASN A 212 9.15 -10.46 -14.62
CA ASN A 212 10.20 -11.48 -14.56
C ASN A 212 11.52 -10.93 -13.99
N ARG A 213 12.46 -11.83 -13.70
CA ARG A 213 13.77 -11.52 -13.09
C ARG A 213 14.82 -12.46 -13.67
N TRP A 214 16.10 -12.06 -13.59
CA TRP A 214 17.21 -12.99 -13.83
C TRP A 214 17.31 -13.99 -12.67
N THR A 215 17.43 -15.28 -12.99
CA THR A 215 17.44 -16.40 -12.03
C THR A 215 18.73 -17.21 -12.09
N SER A 216 19.41 -17.23 -13.24
CA SER A 216 20.73 -17.85 -13.43
C SER A 216 21.89 -17.01 -12.87
N GLY A 217 21.62 -15.81 -12.34
CA GLY A 217 22.60 -14.93 -11.71
C GLY A 217 22.98 -13.72 -12.56
N SER A 218 24.26 -13.60 -12.91
CA SER A 218 24.84 -12.42 -13.56
C SER A 218 24.53 -12.35 -15.06
N SER A 219 24.18 -11.17 -15.57
CA SER A 219 24.14 -10.87 -17.02
C SER A 219 25.53 -10.65 -17.64
N PHE A 220 26.61 -10.83 -16.87
CA PHE A 220 28.00 -10.67 -17.29
C PHE A 220 28.84 -11.91 -16.98
N GLN A 221 29.64 -12.33 -17.96
CA GLN A 221 30.67 -13.36 -17.86
C GLN A 221 32.01 -12.72 -17.49
N GLU A 222 32.71 -13.29 -16.50
CA GLU A 222 34.09 -12.91 -16.17
C GLU A 222 35.06 -13.43 -17.24
N LEU A 223 35.91 -12.55 -17.76
CA LEU A 223 36.96 -12.87 -18.72
C LEU A 223 38.36 -12.55 -18.14
N PRO A 224 39.40 -13.30 -18.57
CA PRO A 224 40.78 -12.96 -18.23
C PRO A 224 41.18 -11.59 -18.80
N GLU A 225 42.24 -10.99 -18.25
CA GLU A 225 42.76 -9.68 -18.65
C GLU A 225 43.23 -9.67 -20.11
N GLU A 226 43.77 -10.80 -20.56
CA GLU A 226 44.34 -11.04 -21.89
C GLU A 226 43.29 -11.34 -22.98
N ALA A 227 41.98 -11.27 -22.68
CA ALA A 227 40.94 -11.47 -23.68
C ALA A 227 40.90 -10.31 -24.69
N GLU A 228 40.88 -10.63 -25.99
CA GLU A 228 40.72 -9.64 -27.06
C GLU A 228 39.26 -9.13 -27.11
N ASP A 229 39.08 -7.84 -27.40
CA ASP A 229 37.76 -7.21 -27.53
C ASP A 229 37.30 -7.33 -29.00
N ALA A 230 36.17 -8.01 -29.23
CA ALA A 230 35.60 -8.16 -30.58
C ALA A 230 34.71 -6.96 -30.98
N ASP A 231 34.29 -6.90 -32.25
CA ASP A 231 33.39 -5.86 -32.75
C ASP A 231 32.03 -5.92 -32.01
N PRO A 232 31.61 -4.86 -31.30
CA PRO A 232 30.38 -4.87 -30.51
C PRO A 232 29.12 -5.20 -31.32
N ASN A 233 29.07 -4.86 -32.61
CA ASN A 233 27.92 -5.15 -33.47
C ASN A 233 27.83 -6.64 -33.80
N LEU A 234 28.99 -7.28 -34.04
CA LEU A 234 29.07 -8.73 -34.27
C LEU A 234 28.78 -9.53 -32.99
N GLU A 235 29.19 -9.02 -31.82
CA GLU A 235 28.83 -9.63 -30.53
C GLU A 235 27.33 -9.53 -30.25
N GLU A 236 26.71 -8.37 -30.48
CA GLU A 236 25.26 -8.17 -30.30
C GLU A 236 24.46 -9.08 -31.25
N GLN A 237 24.90 -9.19 -32.51
CA GLN A 237 24.32 -10.12 -33.48
C GLN A 237 24.42 -11.58 -33.02
N ALA A 238 25.57 -12.03 -32.50
CA ALA A 238 25.76 -13.40 -32.01
C ALA A 238 24.94 -13.70 -30.74
N ILE A 239 24.78 -12.72 -29.85
CA ILE A 239 23.88 -12.82 -28.69
C ILE A 239 22.41 -12.93 -29.15
N ARG A 240 22.02 -12.23 -30.22
CA ARG A 240 20.71 -12.41 -30.89
C ARG A 240 20.56 -13.75 -31.64
N ASP A 241 21.64 -14.50 -31.91
CA ASP A 241 21.58 -15.86 -32.48
C ASP A 241 21.40 -16.95 -31.39
N GLY A 242 21.55 -16.59 -30.11
CA GLY A 242 21.33 -17.51 -28.98
C GLY A 242 22.48 -18.50 -28.73
N ASP A 243 23.70 -18.19 -29.19
CA ASP A 243 24.88 -19.06 -29.06
C ASP A 243 25.47 -19.06 -27.62
N ASN A 244 24.68 -19.62 -26.69
CA ASN A 244 24.98 -19.74 -25.27
C ASN A 244 26.15 -20.71 -25.00
N THR A 245 27.38 -20.23 -25.20
CA THR A 245 28.63 -20.97 -24.93
C THR A 245 28.93 -21.07 -23.42
N THR A 246 28.09 -21.81 -22.69
CA THR A 246 28.22 -22.03 -21.25
C THR A 246 29.49 -22.82 -20.90
N ASN A 247 30.51 -22.17 -20.31
CA ASN A 247 31.61 -22.86 -19.64
C ASN A 247 32.36 -21.97 -18.64
N GLY A 248 32.83 -22.57 -17.53
CA GLY A 248 33.74 -21.94 -16.56
C GLY A 248 33.22 -21.85 -15.13
N LYS A 249 33.49 -22.87 -14.30
CA LYS A 249 33.37 -22.74 -12.83
C LYS A 249 34.59 -21.97 -12.29
N ALA A 250 34.38 -20.71 -11.88
CA ALA A 250 35.46 -19.87 -11.33
C ALA A 250 36.01 -20.44 -10.00
N SER A 251 37.33 -20.58 -9.90
CA SER A 251 37.99 -21.01 -8.65
C SER A 251 38.22 -19.81 -7.71
N ILE A 252 37.84 -19.94 -6.44
CA ILE A 252 38.03 -18.88 -5.44
C ILE A 252 39.53 -18.68 -5.16
N ARG A 253 40.05 -17.46 -5.39
CA ARG A 253 41.38 -17.03 -4.95
C ARG A 253 41.27 -15.74 -4.12
N PRO A 254 41.94 -15.62 -2.95
CA PRO A 254 41.67 -14.56 -1.97
C PRO A 254 42.41 -13.23 -2.26
N ARG A 255 42.52 -12.82 -3.53
CA ARG A 255 43.04 -11.51 -3.94
C ARG A 255 42.26 -10.97 -5.13
N ARG A 256 41.94 -9.67 -5.11
CA ARG A 256 41.38 -8.96 -6.27
C ARG A 256 42.42 -8.95 -7.39
N ALA A 257 42.11 -9.59 -8.51
CA ALA A 257 42.86 -9.50 -9.76
C ALA A 257 42.19 -8.46 -10.69
N HIS A 258 42.93 -7.95 -11.67
CA HIS A 258 42.32 -7.24 -12.79
C HIS A 258 41.59 -8.26 -13.69
N ARG A 259 40.45 -7.86 -14.25
CA ARG A 259 39.44 -8.74 -14.86
C ARG A 259 38.67 -7.95 -15.92
N LYS A 260 38.39 -8.59 -17.06
CA LYS A 260 37.40 -8.10 -18.02
C LYS A 260 36.04 -8.71 -17.71
N PHE A 261 34.96 -8.05 -18.15
CA PHE A 261 33.60 -8.56 -18.04
C PHE A 261 32.88 -8.37 -19.37
N LYS A 262 32.41 -9.45 -19.96
CA LYS A 262 31.62 -9.44 -21.19
C LYS A 262 30.13 -9.57 -20.85
N TRP A 263 29.28 -8.77 -21.48
CA TRP A 263 27.84 -8.92 -21.35
C TRP A 263 27.39 -10.20 -22.06
N SER A 264 26.71 -11.08 -21.32
CA SER A 264 26.34 -12.44 -21.74
C SER A 264 25.14 -12.92 -20.90
N PRO A 265 23.92 -12.42 -21.17
CA PRO A 265 22.73 -12.72 -20.38
C PRO A 265 22.15 -14.09 -20.70
N ASN A 266 21.77 -14.88 -19.68
CA ASN A 266 21.06 -16.14 -19.93
C ASN A 266 19.57 -15.93 -20.22
N PHE A 267 19.21 -15.70 -21.48
CA PHE A 267 17.80 -15.55 -21.89
C PHE A 267 16.93 -16.80 -21.64
N ALA A 268 17.49 -17.96 -21.30
CA ALA A 268 16.72 -19.12 -20.89
C ALA A 268 15.89 -18.84 -19.61
N ASP A 269 16.36 -17.97 -18.71
CA ASP A 269 15.57 -17.48 -17.56
C ASP A 269 14.26 -16.84 -18.04
N VAL A 270 14.37 -15.90 -19.00
CA VAL A 270 13.24 -15.14 -19.54
C VAL A 270 12.29 -16.06 -20.30
N HIS A 271 12.81 -16.97 -21.13
CA HIS A 271 11.97 -17.92 -21.87
C HIS A 271 11.28 -18.95 -20.98
N SER A 272 11.90 -19.37 -19.87
CA SER A 272 11.28 -20.28 -18.91
C SER A 272 10.17 -19.56 -18.13
N ALA A 273 10.46 -18.38 -17.57
CA ALA A 273 9.45 -17.56 -16.88
C ALA A 273 8.25 -17.23 -17.77
N VAL A 274 8.48 -17.01 -19.07
CA VAL A 274 7.43 -16.84 -20.08
C VAL A 274 6.58 -18.10 -20.27
N ALA A 275 7.20 -19.28 -20.38
CA ALA A 275 6.50 -20.55 -20.55
C ALA A 275 5.74 -21.00 -19.30
N ASP A 276 6.27 -20.72 -18.11
CA ASP A 276 5.66 -21.07 -16.82
C ASP A 276 4.47 -20.17 -16.48
N ALA A 277 4.54 -18.87 -16.82
CA ALA A 277 3.51 -17.89 -16.50
C ALA A 277 2.16 -18.16 -17.19
N LYS A 278 2.17 -18.69 -18.42
CA LYS A 278 0.99 -19.03 -19.24
C LYS A 278 0.00 -17.88 -19.45
N ARG A 279 0.47 -16.63 -19.31
CA ARG A 279 -0.28 -15.37 -19.51
C ARG A 279 0.68 -14.19 -19.65
N GLY A 280 0.17 -13.07 -20.17
CA GLY A 280 0.92 -11.83 -20.32
C GLY A 280 1.71 -11.74 -21.63
N ASP A 281 2.28 -10.56 -21.87
CA ASP A 281 2.90 -10.17 -23.14
C ASP A 281 3.94 -11.15 -23.74
N GLY A 282 4.76 -11.80 -22.92
CA GLY A 282 5.76 -12.76 -23.41
C GLY A 282 5.18 -14.12 -23.84
N TRP A 283 4.27 -14.69 -23.04
CA TRP A 283 3.69 -16.05 -23.23
C TRP A 283 2.95 -16.16 -24.56
N GLU A 284 2.28 -15.09 -24.87
CA GLU A 284 1.25 -15.03 -25.88
C GLU A 284 1.84 -14.60 -27.23
N VAL A 285 2.82 -13.67 -27.28
CA VAL A 285 3.61 -13.42 -28.51
C VAL A 285 4.27 -14.71 -29.02
N GLN A 286 4.61 -15.65 -28.13
CA GLN A 286 5.06 -16.99 -28.51
C GLN A 286 3.95 -17.84 -29.19
N GLN A 287 2.68 -17.72 -28.76
CA GLN A 287 1.54 -18.35 -29.45
C GLN A 287 1.24 -17.69 -30.81
N GLY A 288 1.42 -16.37 -30.95
CA GLY A 288 1.66 -15.72 -32.25
C GLY A 288 0.55 -14.85 -32.87
N ASN A 289 -0.40 -14.35 -32.08
CA ASN A 289 -1.44 -13.38 -32.51
C ASN A 289 -1.05 -11.93 -32.14
N VAL A 290 -1.74 -10.93 -32.74
CA VAL A 290 -1.61 -9.47 -32.48
C VAL A 290 -2.79 -8.99 -31.62
N THR A 291 -2.90 -7.71 -31.18
CA THR A 291 -3.44 -7.53 -29.79
C THR A 291 -4.23 -6.26 -29.24
N TYR A 292 -5.35 -6.51 -28.48
CA TYR A 292 -6.61 -5.75 -28.06
C TYR A 292 -7.97 -6.46 -27.60
N VAL A 293 -8.27 -7.10 -26.41
CA VAL A 293 -9.57 -7.86 -26.06
C VAL A 293 -10.24 -7.67 -24.69
N SER A 294 -11.59 -7.80 -24.70
CA SER A 294 -12.51 -8.34 -23.65
C SER A 294 -13.91 -8.58 -24.23
N TRP A 295 -14.93 -8.83 -23.39
CA TRP A 295 -15.84 -9.95 -23.60
C TRP A 295 -17.31 -9.74 -23.15
N SER A 296 -18.28 -9.85 -24.08
CA SER A 296 -19.67 -10.29 -23.83
C SER A 296 -20.36 -10.59 -25.18
N LEU A 297 -20.98 -11.75 -25.47
CA LEU A 297 -21.12 -13.01 -24.73
C LEU A 297 -21.47 -14.17 -25.72
N VAL A 298 -21.66 -15.40 -25.21
CA VAL A 298 -22.34 -16.59 -25.84
C VAL A 298 -21.53 -17.60 -26.68
N SER A 299 -21.06 -18.66 -25.99
CA SER A 299 -21.30 -20.12 -26.24
C SER A 299 -20.77 -20.91 -27.46
N SER A 300 -20.59 -22.22 -27.20
CA SER A 300 -20.47 -23.39 -28.08
C SER A 300 -19.07 -23.85 -28.56
N ASN A 301 -18.95 -25.18 -28.78
CA ASN A 301 -17.69 -25.94 -28.90
C ASN A 301 -16.91 -25.67 -30.20
N ILE A 302 -15.57 -25.53 -30.10
CA ILE A 302 -14.51 -26.07 -31.01
C ILE A 302 -13.12 -25.58 -30.50
N HIS A 303 -12.03 -26.32 -30.76
CA HIS A 303 -10.65 -25.94 -30.39
C HIS A 303 -10.06 -24.84 -31.31
N ALA A 304 -9.45 -23.78 -30.76
CA ALA A 304 -8.55 -22.81 -31.44
C ALA A 304 -7.84 -21.84 -30.44
N ASP A 305 -6.63 -21.33 -30.78
CA ASP A 305 -5.65 -20.69 -29.86
C ASP A 305 -5.36 -19.17 -30.15
N MET A 306 -4.87 -18.34 -29.18
CA MET A 306 -4.91 -16.83 -29.19
C MET A 306 -3.69 -16.09 -28.48
N SER A 307 -3.57 -14.71 -28.30
CA SER A 307 -2.32 -13.98 -27.78
C SER A 307 -2.39 -12.53 -27.08
N SER A 308 -1.32 -11.66 -26.98
CA SER A 308 -1.12 -10.44 -26.05
C SER A 308 -0.59 -9.02 -26.51
N VAL A 309 -0.98 -7.86 -25.90
CA VAL A 309 -0.35 -6.47 -25.95
C VAL A 309 -0.64 -5.66 -24.67
N THR A 310 0.15 -4.63 -24.31
CA THR A 310 0.09 -3.95 -22.98
C THR A 310 0.02 -2.39 -23.00
N PRO A 311 -0.80 -1.74 -22.13
CA PRO A 311 -0.83 -0.28 -21.93
C PRO A 311 0.02 0.15 -20.71
N LEU A 312 0.65 1.34 -20.76
CA LEU A 312 1.58 1.78 -19.71
C LEU A 312 1.41 3.27 -19.31
N VAL A 313 1.50 3.52 -18.01
CA VAL A 313 1.76 4.83 -17.39
C VAL A 313 3.27 5.05 -17.27
N ALA A 314 3.75 6.29 -17.31
CA ALA A 314 5.18 6.64 -17.31
C ALA A 314 6.01 6.24 -16.05
N ASN A 315 5.38 5.59 -15.07
CA ASN A 315 6.01 4.96 -13.89
C ASN A 315 5.79 3.43 -13.84
N TYR A 316 5.62 2.77 -14.99
CA TYR A 316 5.37 1.32 -15.14
C TYR A 316 4.10 0.77 -14.45
N TRP A 317 3.06 1.60 -14.32
CA TRP A 317 1.73 1.14 -13.90
C TRP A 317 0.87 0.74 -15.11
N HIS A 318 0.11 -0.35 -14.98
CA HIS A 318 -0.87 -0.80 -15.98
C HIS A 318 -2.29 -0.41 -15.53
N LEU A 319 -3.18 -0.09 -16.48
CA LEU A 319 -4.50 0.49 -16.16
C LEU A 319 -5.58 -0.60 -16.13
N PRO A 320 -6.08 -1.01 -14.95
CA PRO A 320 -6.83 -2.26 -14.75
C PRO A 320 -8.27 -2.23 -15.32
N HIS A 321 -8.71 -1.11 -15.89
CA HIS A 321 -10.04 -0.96 -16.48
C HIS A 321 -10.05 -1.22 -17.98
N TYR A 322 -8.88 -1.30 -18.62
CA TYR A 322 -8.79 -1.71 -20.02
C TYR A 322 -8.73 -3.23 -20.10
N THR A 323 -9.87 -3.82 -20.44
CA THR A 323 -10.02 -5.08 -21.19
C THR A 323 -11.11 -4.79 -22.25
N GLY A 324 -10.87 -4.94 -23.58
CA GLY A 324 -11.90 -4.72 -24.64
C GLY A 324 -11.51 -5.08 -26.10
N GLU A 325 -12.37 -5.77 -26.89
CA GLU A 325 -12.05 -6.21 -28.28
C GLU A 325 -11.92 -5.09 -29.31
N ILE A 326 -10.71 -4.90 -29.84
CA ILE A 326 -10.37 -3.94 -30.88
C ILE A 326 -10.80 -4.49 -32.24
N LYS A 327 -11.94 -3.98 -32.73
CA LYS A 327 -12.45 -4.22 -34.08
C LYS A 327 -12.12 -3.05 -35.00
N LEU A 328 -11.72 -3.37 -36.22
CA LEU A 328 -11.31 -2.40 -37.25
C LEU A 328 -12.42 -2.27 -38.32
N ALA A 329 -13.37 -1.35 -38.06
CA ALA A 329 -14.55 -1.05 -38.88
C ALA A 329 -15.57 -2.21 -39.02
N ASP A 330 -16.82 -2.01 -39.47
CA ASP A 330 -17.52 -0.77 -39.81
C ASP A 330 -18.97 -0.84 -39.26
N ALA A 331 -19.28 -0.07 -38.22
CA ALA A 331 -20.60 -0.09 -37.56
C ALA A 331 -20.96 1.28 -36.97
N ARG A 332 -22.21 1.71 -37.18
CA ARG A 332 -22.68 3.05 -36.79
C ARG A 332 -22.83 3.19 -35.27
N PRO A 333 -22.65 4.40 -34.71
CA PRO A 333 -22.81 4.62 -33.28
C PRO A 333 -24.26 4.44 -32.85
N ASN A 334 -24.54 3.38 -32.09
CA ASN A 334 -25.73 3.33 -31.26
C ASN A 334 -25.47 4.11 -29.97
N CYS A 335 -26.49 4.85 -29.52
CA CYS A 335 -26.38 5.74 -28.37
C CYS A 335 -26.06 4.96 -27.08
N ILE A 336 -25.31 5.61 -26.17
CA ILE A 336 -25.06 5.09 -24.83
C ILE A 336 -26.40 4.94 -24.11
N SER A 337 -26.88 3.70 -23.96
CA SER A 337 -28.05 3.39 -23.15
C SER A 337 -27.69 3.49 -21.67
N THR A 338 -28.30 4.43 -20.95
CA THR A 338 -28.14 4.62 -19.50
C THR A 338 -28.89 3.55 -18.70
N ALA A 339 -28.63 2.28 -19.00
CA ALA A 339 -29.34 1.10 -18.51
C ALA A 339 -28.34 0.01 -18.07
N ALA A 340 -27.50 0.36 -17.09
CA ALA A 340 -26.54 -0.54 -16.43
C ALA A 340 -26.50 -0.28 -14.91
N ARG A 341 -27.69 -0.08 -14.33
CA ARG A 341 -28.01 -0.33 -12.92
C ARG A 341 -29.03 -1.49 -12.91
N ASP A 342 -29.23 -2.15 -11.78
CA ASP A 342 -30.13 -3.29 -11.59
C ASP A 342 -29.63 -4.64 -12.17
N GLN A 343 -28.37 -4.97 -11.91
CA GLN A 343 -27.99 -6.36 -11.59
C GLN A 343 -27.49 -6.42 -10.13
N PRO A 344 -27.90 -7.41 -9.32
CA PRO A 344 -27.49 -7.50 -7.92
C PRO A 344 -25.99 -7.80 -7.84
N ARG A 345 -25.23 -6.95 -7.14
CA ARG A 345 -23.79 -7.19 -6.92
C ARG A 345 -23.62 -8.30 -5.88
N THR A 346 -22.85 -9.33 -6.20
CA THR A 346 -22.48 -10.39 -5.26
C THR A 346 -21.21 -10.00 -4.49
N LEU A 347 -21.27 -10.05 -3.16
CA LEU A 347 -20.14 -9.86 -2.26
C LEU A 347 -19.92 -11.17 -1.48
N ASN A 348 -18.72 -11.74 -1.54
CA ASN A 348 -18.33 -12.81 -0.63
C ASN A 348 -17.94 -12.19 0.73
N ALA A 349 -18.22 -12.87 1.83
CA ALA A 349 -17.91 -12.39 3.17
C ALA A 349 -17.36 -13.51 4.05
N VAL A 350 -16.09 -13.38 4.46
CA VAL A 350 -15.49 -14.16 5.55
C VAL A 350 -15.81 -13.41 6.84
N VAL A 351 -16.80 -13.90 7.60
CA VAL A 351 -17.25 -13.29 8.86
C VAL A 351 -16.98 -14.24 10.01
N ALA A 352 -15.83 -14.06 10.65
CA ALA A 352 -15.30 -14.92 11.69
C ALA A 352 -14.82 -14.09 12.89
N TYR A 353 -15.75 -13.35 13.51
CA TYR A 353 -15.49 -12.62 14.74
C TYR A 353 -15.60 -13.61 15.92
N PRO A 354 -14.58 -13.72 16.80
CA PRO A 354 -14.55 -14.72 17.88
C PRO A 354 -15.55 -14.43 19.01
N ASP A 355 -16.12 -13.22 19.03
CA ASP A 355 -17.09 -12.79 20.04
C ASP A 355 -18.56 -12.94 19.56
N ALA A 356 -19.29 -13.80 20.27
CA ALA A 356 -20.73 -14.00 20.10
C ALA A 356 -21.58 -12.74 20.37
N TYR A 357 -21.04 -11.73 21.07
CA TYR A 357 -21.70 -10.43 21.28
C TYR A 357 -21.75 -9.58 20.00
N VAL A 358 -20.77 -9.73 19.10
CA VAL A 358 -20.58 -8.89 17.90
C VAL A 358 -21.03 -9.60 16.62
N GLN A 359 -20.71 -10.90 16.48
CA GLN A 359 -20.98 -11.72 15.30
C GLN A 359 -22.44 -11.60 14.78
N PRO A 360 -23.51 -11.63 15.61
CA PRO A 360 -24.89 -11.53 15.12
C PRO A 360 -25.24 -10.14 14.57
N LEU A 361 -24.78 -9.08 15.24
CA LEU A 361 -25.04 -7.68 14.87
C LEU A 361 -24.37 -7.34 13.53
N LEU A 362 -23.15 -7.85 13.32
CA LEU A 362 -22.42 -7.69 12.06
C LEU A 362 -23.12 -8.41 10.91
N ILE A 363 -23.60 -9.64 11.12
CA ILE A 363 -24.39 -10.37 10.13
C ILE A 363 -25.69 -9.62 9.80
N GLN A 364 -26.39 -9.10 10.81
CA GLN A 364 -27.61 -8.30 10.63
C GLN A 364 -27.35 -6.97 9.87
N ALA A 365 -26.26 -6.27 10.19
CA ALA A 365 -25.87 -5.03 9.51
C ALA A 365 -25.50 -5.28 8.03
N LEU A 366 -24.85 -6.40 7.72
CA LEU A 366 -24.58 -6.85 6.36
C LEU A 366 -25.86 -7.24 5.61
N GLN A 367 -26.77 -8.00 6.25
CA GLN A 367 -28.06 -8.40 5.66
C GLN A 367 -29.02 -7.23 5.41
N ALA A 368 -28.82 -6.08 6.07
CA ALA A 368 -29.58 -4.86 5.84
C ALA A 368 -29.16 -4.08 4.57
N LEU A 369 -28.15 -4.55 3.82
CA LEU A 369 -27.72 -3.95 2.55
C LEU A 369 -28.68 -4.25 1.39
N GLU A 370 -29.47 -3.25 1.00
CA GLU A 370 -30.33 -3.36 -0.18
C GLU A 370 -29.53 -3.56 -1.49
N ASN A 371 -30.07 -4.38 -2.40
CA ASN A 371 -29.54 -4.64 -3.76
C ASN A 371 -28.16 -5.34 -3.84
N ILE A 372 -27.65 -5.85 -2.71
CA ILE A 372 -26.40 -6.63 -2.64
C ILE A 372 -26.73 -8.06 -2.18
N SER A 373 -26.16 -9.06 -2.86
CA SER A 373 -26.29 -10.47 -2.49
C SER A 373 -25.03 -10.92 -1.78
N ILE A 374 -25.14 -11.29 -0.50
CA ILE A 374 -23.98 -11.66 0.33
C ILE A 374 -23.85 -13.18 0.40
N ASN A 375 -22.68 -13.67 -0.02
CA ASN A 375 -22.29 -15.07 0.05
C ASN A 375 -21.31 -15.27 1.22
N TYR A 376 -21.76 -15.89 2.30
CA TYR A 376 -20.90 -16.16 3.45
C TYR A 376 -20.01 -17.38 3.17
N ILE A 377 -18.70 -17.19 3.32
CA ILE A 377 -17.67 -18.22 3.06
C ILE A 377 -16.82 -18.43 4.32
N SER A 378 -16.36 -19.66 4.55
CA SER A 378 -15.54 -20.01 5.72
C SER A 378 -14.07 -19.64 5.54
N SER A 379 -13.60 -19.61 4.28
CA SER A 379 -12.20 -19.43 3.91
C SER A 379 -12.08 -18.82 2.52
N LEU A 380 -11.02 -18.05 2.28
CA LEU A 380 -10.69 -17.52 0.94
C LEU A 380 -10.44 -18.64 -0.10
N SER A 381 -10.14 -19.86 0.34
CA SER A 381 -10.04 -21.05 -0.51
C SER A 381 -11.38 -21.47 -1.15
N GLU A 382 -12.51 -20.93 -0.69
CA GLU A 382 -13.85 -21.17 -1.25
C GLU A 382 -14.23 -20.18 -2.38
N LEU A 383 -13.39 -19.15 -2.63
CA LEU A 383 -13.61 -18.20 -3.72
C LEU A 383 -13.48 -18.89 -5.09
N GLN A 384 -14.46 -18.65 -5.97
CA GLN A 384 -14.45 -19.24 -7.32
C GLN A 384 -13.39 -18.59 -8.21
N ASN A 385 -13.17 -17.28 -8.07
CA ASN A 385 -12.02 -16.57 -8.58
C ASN A 385 -11.36 -15.76 -7.47
N VAL A 386 -10.03 -15.71 -7.43
CA VAL A 386 -9.23 -14.91 -6.47
C VAL A 386 -9.45 -13.39 -6.64
N THR A 387 -10.11 -12.98 -7.72
CA THR A 387 -10.50 -11.59 -8.02
C THR A 387 -11.97 -11.29 -7.73
N ASP A 388 -12.75 -12.24 -7.21
CA ASP A 388 -14.12 -11.99 -6.77
C ASP A 388 -14.14 -11.02 -5.58
N LEU A 389 -15.17 -10.18 -5.47
CA LEU A 389 -15.33 -9.26 -4.34
C LEU A 389 -15.44 -10.05 -3.03
N VAL A 390 -14.58 -9.74 -2.06
CA VAL A 390 -14.55 -10.36 -0.74
C VAL A 390 -14.32 -9.33 0.37
N LEU A 391 -15.15 -9.39 1.40
CA LEU A 391 -14.96 -8.73 2.69
C LEU A 391 -14.38 -9.75 3.67
N GLN A 392 -13.25 -9.42 4.30
CA GLN A 392 -12.70 -10.16 5.43
C GLN A 392 -12.99 -9.38 6.72
N PHE A 393 -13.80 -9.96 7.61
CA PHE A 393 -14.13 -9.42 8.92
C PHE A 393 -13.94 -10.51 9.99
N SER A 394 -12.72 -10.59 10.52
CA SER A 394 -12.26 -11.63 11.46
C SER A 394 -11.38 -11.03 12.56
N SER A 395 -10.80 -11.88 13.42
CA SER A 395 -9.70 -11.47 14.31
C SER A 395 -8.44 -11.09 13.52
N TYR A 396 -7.63 -10.18 14.08
CA TYR A 396 -6.47 -9.63 13.38
C TYR A 396 -5.46 -10.70 12.91
N GLU A 397 -5.19 -11.72 13.73
CA GLU A 397 -4.29 -12.85 13.38
C GLU A 397 -4.90 -13.83 12.35
N SER A 398 -6.17 -13.65 11.97
CA SER A 398 -6.89 -14.47 10.98
C SER A 398 -7.33 -13.68 9.74
N LEU A 399 -6.72 -12.52 9.50
CA LEU A 399 -6.88 -11.75 8.26
C LEU A 399 -5.76 -12.11 7.27
N ASP A 400 -6.12 -12.48 6.04
CA ASP A 400 -5.15 -12.70 4.96
C ASP A 400 -4.74 -11.35 4.36
N PHE A 401 -3.71 -10.77 4.96
CA PHE A 401 -3.10 -9.53 4.50
C PHE A 401 -2.29 -9.70 3.21
N GLU A 402 -1.80 -10.90 2.87
CA GLU A 402 -1.13 -11.12 1.59
C GLU A 402 -2.14 -11.02 0.44
N HIS A 403 -3.30 -11.66 0.58
CA HIS A 403 -4.42 -11.54 -0.35
C HIS A 403 -4.91 -10.08 -0.44
N ALA A 404 -5.03 -9.39 0.69
CA ALA A 404 -5.45 -7.99 0.71
C ALA A 404 -4.46 -7.04 0.02
N MET A 405 -3.15 -7.20 0.20
CA MET A 405 -2.12 -6.40 -0.50
C MET A 405 -2.05 -6.75 -2.00
N LYS A 406 -2.28 -8.01 -2.36
CA LYS A 406 -2.17 -8.51 -3.73
C LYS A 406 -3.40 -8.19 -4.60
N TYR A 407 -4.58 -8.08 -4.00
CA TYR A 407 -5.85 -7.83 -4.69
C TYR A 407 -6.63 -6.63 -4.11
N PRO A 408 -6.05 -5.42 -4.09
CA PRO A 408 -6.63 -4.27 -3.38
C PRO A 408 -7.94 -3.74 -3.98
N LYS A 409 -8.36 -4.19 -5.18
CA LYS A 409 -9.66 -3.84 -5.77
C LYS A 409 -10.76 -4.88 -5.53
N SER A 410 -10.44 -6.05 -4.98
CA SER A 410 -11.43 -7.10 -4.70
C SER A 410 -11.45 -7.59 -3.25
N SER A 411 -10.36 -7.42 -2.48
CA SER A 411 -10.28 -7.81 -1.07
C SER A 411 -10.29 -6.60 -0.13
N LEU A 412 -11.36 -6.46 0.67
CA LEU A 412 -11.49 -5.48 1.76
C LEU A 412 -11.22 -6.14 3.12
N VAL A 413 -10.40 -5.52 3.99
CA VAL A 413 -10.09 -6.05 5.34
C VAL A 413 -10.50 -5.08 6.47
N CYS A 414 -10.84 -5.63 7.63
CA CYS A 414 -11.29 -4.87 8.81
C CYS A 414 -10.19 -4.43 9.80
N ALA A 415 -8.91 -4.45 9.39
CA ALA A 415 -7.79 -3.87 10.16
C ALA A 415 -6.65 -3.38 9.25
N TYR A 416 -5.85 -2.42 9.74
CA TYR A 416 -4.59 -2.03 9.10
C TYR A 416 -3.41 -2.88 9.58
N VAL A 417 -2.55 -3.29 8.65
CA VAL A 417 -1.39 -4.18 8.89
C VAL A 417 -0.40 -3.59 9.91
N ILE A 418 -0.04 -2.32 9.75
CA ILE A 418 0.91 -1.64 10.65
C ILE A 418 0.20 -0.43 11.25
N ARG A 419 -0.07 -0.47 12.56
CA ARG A 419 -0.83 0.57 13.30
C ARG A 419 -0.30 0.88 14.69
N LYS A 420 0.89 0.36 15.04
CA LYS A 420 1.49 0.47 16.37
C LYS A 420 1.76 1.91 16.81
N ALA A 421 1.87 2.88 15.88
CA ALA A 421 1.95 4.31 16.20
C ALA A 421 0.77 4.81 17.05
N LEU A 422 -0.42 4.25 16.84
CA LEU A 422 -1.64 4.60 17.55
C LEU A 422 -1.88 3.68 18.76
N THR A 423 -1.68 2.37 18.57
CA THR A 423 -2.20 1.34 19.50
C THR A 423 -1.28 0.96 20.65
N ARG A 424 0.01 1.34 20.60
CA ARG A 424 0.96 1.06 21.69
C ARG A 424 1.32 2.37 22.38
N LYS A 425 1.07 2.44 23.69
CA LYS A 425 1.10 3.68 24.49
C LYS A 425 2.43 4.47 24.37
N HIS A 426 3.58 3.78 24.31
CA HIS A 426 4.88 4.43 24.10
C HIS A 426 5.03 5.05 22.70
N TYR A 427 4.60 4.34 21.65
CA TYR A 427 4.62 4.86 20.28
C TYR A 427 3.61 6.01 20.11
N LEU A 428 2.45 5.97 20.77
CA LEU A 428 1.48 7.07 20.79
C LEU A 428 2.09 8.33 21.42
N SER A 429 2.72 8.20 22.59
CA SER A 429 3.45 9.30 23.25
C SER A 429 4.50 9.91 22.30
N ASN A 430 5.37 9.08 21.72
CA ASN A 430 6.39 9.54 20.78
C ASN A 430 5.82 10.18 19.50
N THR A 431 4.70 9.65 18.98
CA THR A 431 3.99 10.21 17.81
C THR A 431 3.54 11.64 18.09
N ILE A 432 2.90 11.87 19.25
CA ILE A 432 2.37 13.17 19.63
C ILE A 432 3.51 14.14 19.95
N SER A 433 4.54 13.72 20.70
CA SER A 433 5.72 14.55 20.96
C SER A 433 6.44 14.98 19.68
N THR A 434 6.65 14.06 18.73
CA THR A 434 7.25 14.36 17.41
C THR A 434 6.42 15.38 16.62
N TRP A 435 5.09 15.23 16.65
CA TRP A 435 4.16 16.15 16.00
C TRP A 435 4.18 17.55 16.64
N LEU A 436 4.18 17.64 17.97
CA LEU A 436 4.15 18.90 18.72
C LEU A 436 5.41 19.75 18.56
N VAL A 437 6.58 19.13 18.38
CA VAL A 437 7.83 19.85 18.02
C VAL A 437 7.66 20.68 16.75
N LYS A 438 6.87 20.20 15.78
CA LYS A 438 6.58 20.88 14.50
C LYS A 438 5.30 21.72 14.55
N HIS A 439 4.30 21.29 15.31
CA HIS A 439 2.94 21.86 15.34
C HIS A 439 2.57 22.32 16.75
N GLN A 440 3.33 23.27 17.29
CA GLN A 440 3.17 23.84 18.65
C GLN A 440 1.80 24.51 18.93
N HIS A 441 0.94 24.62 17.91
CA HIS A 441 -0.42 25.16 18.01
C HIS A 441 -1.52 24.11 17.78
N SER A 442 -1.17 22.83 17.59
CA SER A 442 -2.12 21.72 17.50
C SER A 442 -2.89 21.54 18.81
N THR A 443 -4.12 21.03 18.71
CA THR A 443 -5.00 20.80 19.87
C THR A 443 -4.36 19.87 20.89
N LEU A 444 -3.58 18.89 20.43
CA LEU A 444 -2.90 17.89 21.25
C LEU A 444 -2.00 18.49 22.35
N ALA A 445 -1.47 19.71 22.15
CA ALA A 445 -0.66 20.42 23.13
C ALA A 445 -1.38 20.75 24.45
N LYS A 446 -2.71 20.64 24.48
CA LYS A 446 -3.59 20.92 25.64
C LYS A 446 -4.50 19.75 26.02
N HIS A 447 -4.40 18.65 25.27
CA HIS A 447 -5.37 17.57 25.28
C HIS A 447 -4.70 16.17 25.32
N PHE A 448 -3.39 16.11 25.48
CA PHE A 448 -2.64 14.89 25.77
C PHE A 448 -1.53 15.22 26.78
N GLN A 449 -1.27 14.30 27.72
CA GLN A 449 -0.14 14.38 28.64
C GLN A 449 0.96 13.42 28.16
N PRO A 450 2.14 13.91 27.73
CA PRO A 450 3.25 13.05 27.33
C PRO A 450 3.64 12.07 28.45
N GLY A 451 3.81 10.81 28.08
CA GLY A 451 4.35 9.77 28.97
C GLY A 451 5.84 9.58 28.71
N VAL A 452 6.64 9.64 29.78
CA VAL A 452 8.04 9.22 29.80
C VAL A 452 8.10 7.70 29.80
N HIS A 453 9.02 7.11 29.05
CA HIS A 453 9.22 5.66 28.98
C HIS A 453 10.64 5.32 29.42
N PHE A 454 10.79 4.20 30.11
CA PHE A 454 12.08 3.70 30.59
C PHE A 454 12.06 2.17 30.59
N GLU A 455 13.26 1.57 30.63
CA GLU A 455 13.46 0.13 30.70
C GLU A 455 14.16 -0.20 32.02
N LEU A 456 13.63 -1.20 32.74
CA LEU A 456 14.11 -1.59 34.05
C LEU A 456 14.23 -3.12 34.09
N ASP A 457 15.40 -3.62 34.48
CA ASP A 457 15.66 -5.06 34.67
C ASP A 457 15.47 -5.49 36.13
N TYR A 458 15.84 -4.63 37.10
CA TYR A 458 15.65 -4.83 38.55
C TYR A 458 15.49 -3.48 39.26
N ALA A 459 14.82 -3.46 40.42
CA ALA A 459 14.54 -2.26 41.22
C ALA A 459 15.81 -1.50 41.63
N GLU A 460 16.91 -2.20 41.92
CA GLU A 460 18.19 -1.58 42.32
C GLU A 460 18.81 -0.68 41.23
N PHE A 461 18.39 -0.80 39.96
CA PHE A 461 18.87 0.02 38.84
C PHE A 461 17.91 1.16 38.46
N LEU A 462 16.88 1.46 39.27
CA LEU A 462 15.90 2.51 38.95
C LEU A 462 16.54 3.89 38.71
N ASP A 463 17.54 4.26 39.52
CA ASP A 463 18.29 5.51 39.33
C ASP A 463 19.06 5.56 38.00
N GLU A 464 19.54 4.42 37.49
CA GLU A 464 20.21 4.35 36.18
C GLU A 464 19.19 4.36 35.02
N ALA A 465 18.08 3.64 35.16
CA ALA A 465 16.98 3.61 34.20
C ALA A 465 16.31 4.98 34.00
N LEU A 466 16.28 5.82 35.04
CA LEU A 466 15.67 7.15 35.01
C LEU A 466 16.65 8.28 34.63
N VAL A 467 17.91 8.03 34.27
CA VAL A 467 18.87 9.09 33.89
C VAL A 467 18.34 9.99 32.77
N ASP A 468 17.75 9.40 31.72
CA ASP A 468 17.19 10.12 30.57
C ASP A 468 15.73 10.59 30.81
N ALA A 469 15.12 10.27 31.95
CA ALA A 469 13.73 10.61 32.31
C ALA A 469 13.58 12.05 32.83
N TRP A 470 14.12 13.04 32.10
CA TRP A 470 14.31 14.41 32.58
C TRP A 470 13.04 15.08 33.12
N ASP A 471 11.91 14.99 32.40
CA ASP A 471 10.62 15.59 32.82
C ASP A 471 10.10 14.96 34.13
N LEU A 472 10.32 13.66 34.33
CA LEU A 472 9.93 12.95 35.55
C LEU A 472 10.81 13.42 36.72
N ASN A 473 12.12 13.42 36.54
CA ASN A 473 13.08 13.83 37.57
C ASN A 473 12.89 15.30 37.98
N GLU A 474 12.62 16.20 37.03
CA GLU A 474 12.33 17.60 37.31
C GLU A 474 11.00 17.74 38.10
N SER A 475 10.00 16.90 37.82
CA SER A 475 8.75 16.86 38.60
C SER A 475 8.97 16.33 40.03
N MET A 476 9.81 15.30 40.22
CA MET A 476 10.08 14.74 41.56
C MET A 476 10.81 15.76 42.44
N VAL A 477 11.84 16.43 41.90
CA VAL A 477 12.55 17.51 42.61
C VAL A 477 11.62 18.69 42.95
N LYS A 478 10.59 18.97 42.13
CA LYS A 478 9.56 19.97 42.46
C LYS A 478 8.64 19.49 43.58
N ASN A 479 8.25 18.21 43.60
CA ASN A 479 7.42 17.62 44.64
C ASN A 479 8.13 17.59 46.01
N ASP A 480 9.43 17.31 46.03
CA ASP A 480 10.25 17.34 47.27
C ASP A 480 10.42 18.77 47.85
N LEU A 481 10.21 19.80 47.02
CA LEU A 481 10.22 21.21 47.43
C LEU A 481 8.81 21.77 47.73
N ALA A 482 7.76 21.00 47.50
CA ALA A 482 6.38 21.40 47.78
C ALA A 482 6.12 21.51 49.29
N THR A 483 5.40 22.56 49.71
CA THR A 483 5.13 22.78 51.15
C THR A 483 3.78 22.18 51.59
N SER A 484 2.93 21.79 50.65
CA SER A 484 1.65 21.12 50.91
C SER A 484 1.38 19.96 49.93
N PRO A 485 0.61 18.93 50.34
CA PRO A 485 0.28 17.78 49.47
C PRO A 485 -0.41 18.18 48.16
N ASN A 486 -1.19 19.26 48.18
CA ASN A 486 -1.96 19.75 47.03
C ASN A 486 -1.10 20.51 45.99
N GLU A 487 0.19 20.71 46.26
CA GLU A 487 1.16 21.27 45.31
C GLU A 487 1.99 20.19 44.59
N LYS A 488 1.88 18.91 45.01
CA LYS A 488 2.58 17.77 44.39
C LYS A 488 1.92 17.37 43.07
N GLN A 489 2.72 17.22 42.02
CA GLN A 489 2.28 16.62 40.76
C GLN A 489 2.33 15.10 40.85
N TRP A 490 1.17 14.44 40.77
CA TRP A 490 1.06 12.99 40.75
C TRP A 490 1.33 12.40 39.36
N TRP A 491 1.85 11.18 39.37
CA TRP A 491 2.15 10.38 38.18
C TRP A 491 1.49 9.00 38.27
N ILE A 492 1.20 8.41 37.12
CA ILE A 492 0.65 7.06 36.96
C ILE A 492 1.65 6.18 36.22
N LEU A 493 2.07 5.11 36.87
CA LEU A 493 2.91 4.07 36.29
C LEU A 493 2.02 3.07 35.54
N LYS A 494 2.40 2.73 34.31
CA LYS A 494 1.71 1.77 33.45
C LYS A 494 2.74 0.80 32.84
N PRO A 495 2.63 -0.52 33.06
CA PRO A 495 3.49 -1.49 32.38
C PRO A 495 3.24 -1.49 30.87
N GLY A 496 4.29 -1.71 30.08
CA GLY A 496 4.26 -1.52 28.63
C GLY A 496 3.48 -2.59 27.84
N MET A 497 3.21 -3.75 28.46
CA MET A 497 2.50 -4.88 27.84
C MET A 497 1.38 -5.48 28.73
N SER A 498 1.00 -4.82 29.82
CA SER A 498 -0.12 -5.26 30.67
C SER A 498 -1.47 -4.86 30.06
N ASP A 499 -2.33 -5.85 29.79
CA ASP A 499 -3.74 -5.63 29.47
C ASP A 499 -4.60 -5.54 30.74
N GLY A 500 -5.90 -5.21 30.60
CA GLY A 500 -6.88 -5.12 31.69
C GLY A 500 -6.70 -3.95 32.66
N GLY A 501 -5.47 -3.44 32.82
CA GLY A 501 -5.07 -2.44 33.82
C GLY A 501 -4.23 -3.00 34.96
N ASN A 502 -3.72 -4.24 34.83
CA ASN A 502 -2.83 -4.87 35.81
C ASN A 502 -1.51 -4.08 35.95
N GLY A 503 -0.87 -4.15 37.13
CA GLY A 503 0.39 -3.45 37.41
C GLY A 503 0.33 -1.90 37.37
N ILE A 504 -0.85 -1.29 37.25
CA ILE A 504 -0.98 0.17 37.33
C ILE A 504 -0.85 0.64 38.79
N ARG A 505 -0.03 1.67 39.03
CA ARG A 505 0.21 2.28 40.36
C ARG A 505 0.25 3.81 40.24
N LEU A 506 0.03 4.52 41.36
CA LEU A 506 0.13 5.98 41.48
C LEU A 506 1.28 6.37 42.40
N PHE A 507 2.03 7.42 42.05
CA PHE A 507 3.18 7.88 42.83
C PHE A 507 3.40 9.39 42.68
N ALA A 508 4.07 9.99 43.67
CA ALA A 508 4.47 11.40 43.71
C ALA A 508 5.93 11.62 44.15
N SER A 509 6.67 10.56 44.49
CA SER A 509 8.11 10.61 44.79
C SER A 509 8.87 9.39 44.22
N ILE A 510 10.19 9.51 44.08
CA ILE A 510 11.05 8.40 43.61
C ILE A 510 11.02 7.23 44.61
N ALA A 511 10.99 7.52 45.92
CA ALA A 511 10.91 6.48 46.95
C ALA A 511 9.60 5.64 46.88
N GLN A 512 8.47 6.26 46.49
CA GLN A 512 7.24 5.53 46.21
C GLN A 512 7.38 4.67 44.95
N LEU A 513 8.03 5.18 43.90
CA LEU A 513 8.27 4.43 42.67
C LEU A 513 9.20 3.22 42.89
N GLN A 514 10.27 3.39 43.67
CA GLN A 514 11.17 2.31 44.05
C GLN A 514 10.43 1.23 44.86
N SER A 515 9.67 1.62 45.89
CA SER A 515 8.88 0.69 46.70
C SER A 515 7.84 -0.09 45.89
N ILE A 516 7.32 0.46 44.79
CA ILE A 516 6.43 -0.25 43.85
C ILE A 516 7.15 -1.36 43.08
N PHE A 517 8.43 -1.17 42.71
CA PHE A 517 9.21 -2.21 42.05
C PHE A 517 9.70 -3.28 43.03
N GLU A 518 10.13 -2.87 44.23
CA GLU A 518 10.45 -3.79 45.34
C GLU A 518 9.23 -4.68 45.70
N GLU A 519 8.01 -4.12 45.71
CA GLU A 519 6.74 -4.85 45.91
C GLU A 519 6.55 -5.99 44.88
N TRP A 520 7.00 -5.81 43.63
CA TRP A 520 6.85 -6.79 42.56
C TRP A 520 7.97 -7.84 42.53
N GLU A 521 9.17 -7.51 42.97
CA GLU A 521 10.27 -8.47 43.12
C GLU A 521 10.01 -9.43 44.29
N GLU A 522 9.53 -8.94 45.44
CA GLU A 522 9.16 -9.79 46.59
C GLU A 522 8.01 -10.77 46.28
N GLN A 523 7.18 -10.46 45.28
CA GLN A 523 6.09 -11.33 44.83
C GLN A 523 6.60 -12.53 44.00
N GLU A 524 7.52 -12.32 43.05
CA GLU A 524 8.10 -13.41 42.23
C GLU A 524 8.96 -14.38 43.06
N ASP A 525 9.71 -13.87 44.05
CA ASP A 525 10.45 -14.70 45.02
C ASP A 525 9.51 -15.54 45.91
N SER A 526 8.23 -15.17 46.06
CA SER A 526 7.25 -15.95 46.83
C SER A 526 6.62 -17.08 46.02
N GLU A 527 6.15 -16.80 44.80
CA GLU A 527 5.50 -17.79 43.92
C GLU A 527 6.47 -18.89 43.48
N THR A 528 7.74 -18.53 43.21
CA THR A 528 8.78 -19.50 42.77
C THR A 528 9.23 -20.48 43.86
N ASN A 529 8.93 -20.24 45.14
CA ASN A 529 9.25 -21.17 46.22
C ASN A 529 8.20 -22.27 46.40
N GLU A 530 6.91 -22.03 46.10
CA GLU A 530 5.85 -23.02 46.36
C GLU A 530 5.86 -24.21 45.38
N GLU A 531 6.38 -24.06 44.15
CA GLU A 531 6.53 -25.19 43.20
C GLU A 531 7.62 -26.22 43.60
N SER A 532 8.41 -25.96 44.66
CA SER A 532 9.67 -26.68 44.90
C SER A 532 9.61 -27.92 45.81
N ASP A 533 8.53 -28.14 46.57
CA ASP A 533 8.56 -29.02 47.77
C ASP A 533 7.70 -30.31 47.69
N GLU A 534 7.05 -30.64 46.56
CA GLU A 534 6.37 -31.94 46.35
C GLU A 534 7.17 -32.92 45.47
N MET A 535 8.15 -33.60 46.08
CA MET A 535 8.91 -34.70 45.43
C MET A 535 9.16 -35.89 46.38
N GLN A 536 8.20 -36.81 46.48
CA GLN A 536 8.47 -38.18 46.95
C GLN A 536 7.41 -39.24 46.56
N ASP A 537 7.92 -40.37 46.03
CA ASP A 537 7.29 -41.68 45.84
C ASP A 537 5.89 -41.78 45.19
N HIS A 538 5.83 -42.29 43.94
CA HIS A 538 5.12 -43.55 43.65
C HIS A 538 5.53 -44.24 42.34
N ASN A 539 5.02 -45.47 42.14
CA ASN A 539 5.53 -46.47 41.18
C ASN A 539 5.07 -46.26 39.71
N PRO A 540 5.88 -46.68 38.73
CA PRO A 540 5.51 -46.66 37.31
C PRO A 540 4.71 -47.90 36.89
N ASP A 541 3.41 -47.95 37.20
CA ASP A 541 2.45 -48.84 36.53
C ASP A 541 0.99 -48.46 36.90
N MET A 542 0.32 -47.71 36.02
CA MET A 542 -1.15 -47.69 35.77
C MET A 542 -1.46 -46.67 34.65
N VAL A 543 -2.54 -46.90 33.91
CA VAL A 543 -3.03 -46.01 32.83
C VAL A 543 -4.48 -45.64 33.12
N GLN A 544 -4.81 -44.35 33.08
CA GLN A 544 -6.18 -43.90 32.91
C GLN A 544 -6.26 -42.52 32.25
N GLU A 545 -7.41 -42.24 31.65
CA GLU A 545 -7.72 -41.05 30.85
C GLU A 545 -8.51 -40.02 31.68
N ASP A 546 -8.69 -38.82 31.10
CA ASP A 546 -9.58 -37.73 31.53
C ASP A 546 -9.39 -37.13 32.94
N GLU A 547 -8.86 -35.90 32.98
CA GLU A 547 -9.63 -34.79 33.55
C GLU A 547 -9.32 -33.50 32.78
N ALA A 548 -10.32 -32.65 32.58
CA ALA A 548 -10.22 -31.46 31.72
C ALA A 548 -9.90 -30.22 32.57
N ALA A 549 -8.83 -29.50 32.24
CA ALA A 549 -8.46 -28.27 32.92
C ALA A 549 -9.58 -27.22 32.83
N GLN A 550 -10.05 -26.78 34.00
CA GLN A 550 -10.82 -25.55 34.11
C GLN A 550 -9.83 -24.39 34.30
N ASP A 551 -9.39 -23.80 33.20
CA ASP A 551 -8.67 -22.53 33.21
C ASP A 551 -9.67 -21.41 33.61
N GLU A 552 -9.95 -21.30 34.92
CA GLU A 552 -10.54 -20.08 35.48
C GLU A 552 -9.53 -18.93 35.39
N CYS A 553 -10.04 -17.71 35.19
CA CYS A 553 -9.27 -16.61 34.62
C CYS A 553 -8.43 -15.87 35.67
N ASP A 554 -7.34 -16.50 36.14
CA ASP A 554 -6.35 -15.80 36.95
C ASP A 554 -5.42 -14.96 36.05
N GLY A 555 -5.75 -13.68 35.94
CA GLY A 555 -5.13 -12.74 35.00
C GLY A 555 -3.78 -12.19 35.46
N ASN A 556 -3.14 -12.76 36.48
CA ASN A 556 -1.89 -12.25 37.06
C ASN A 556 -0.66 -12.55 36.18
N ALA A 557 -0.61 -11.93 35.01
CA ALA A 557 0.48 -12.08 34.04
C ALA A 557 1.78 -11.40 34.52
N MET A 558 2.49 -12.05 35.45
CA MET A 558 3.90 -11.84 35.85
C MET A 558 4.40 -10.40 35.64
N THR A 559 3.93 -9.46 36.46
CA THR A 559 4.25 -8.02 36.27
C THR A 559 5.73 -7.68 36.47
N SER A 560 6.47 -8.51 37.21
CA SER A 560 7.92 -8.43 37.37
C SER A 560 8.70 -8.75 36.10
N GLN A 561 8.19 -9.65 35.24
CA GLN A 561 8.83 -10.03 33.97
C GLN A 561 8.71 -8.96 32.88
N LEU A 562 7.95 -7.89 33.13
CA LEU A 562 7.77 -6.76 32.22
C LEU A 562 8.91 -5.75 32.39
N ARG A 563 9.73 -5.56 31.35
CA ARG A 563 10.90 -4.65 31.41
C ARG A 563 10.63 -3.22 30.98
N HIS A 564 9.55 -2.96 30.24
CA HIS A 564 9.26 -1.63 29.68
C HIS A 564 8.13 -0.96 30.46
N PHE A 565 8.37 0.26 30.95
CA PHE A 565 7.39 1.03 31.74
C PHE A 565 7.12 2.41 31.15
N ILE A 566 5.95 2.95 31.46
CA ILE A 566 5.54 4.31 31.10
C ILE A 566 5.05 5.03 32.35
N ALA A 567 5.71 6.13 32.70
CA ALA A 567 5.23 7.09 33.68
C ALA A 567 4.53 8.25 32.93
N GLN A 568 3.27 8.51 33.26
CA GLN A 568 2.49 9.61 32.67
C GLN A 568 2.00 10.56 33.78
N PRO A 569 1.92 11.89 33.55
CA PRO A 569 1.28 12.80 34.50
C PRO A 569 -0.17 12.39 34.77
N TYR A 570 -0.55 12.32 36.04
CA TYR A 570 -1.91 11.98 36.43
C TYR A 570 -2.82 13.21 36.38
N ILE A 571 -4.04 13.03 35.86
CA ILE A 571 -5.01 14.11 35.68
C ILE A 571 -5.94 14.16 36.90
N ASP A 572 -5.70 15.16 37.74
CA ASP A 572 -6.50 15.51 38.94
C ASP A 572 -6.79 17.03 38.91
N PRO A 573 -8.01 17.51 39.24
CA PRO A 573 -9.24 16.74 39.46
C PRO A 573 -10.01 16.40 38.16
N PRO A 574 -10.52 15.16 38.02
CA PRO A 574 -11.44 14.79 36.95
C PRO A 574 -12.82 15.44 37.12
N LEU A 575 -13.64 15.43 36.07
CA LEU A 575 -15.04 15.81 36.15
C LEU A 575 -15.82 14.79 36.99
N LEU A 576 -16.40 15.24 38.11
CA LEU A 576 -17.23 14.42 38.99
C LEU A 576 -18.70 14.83 38.85
N LEU A 577 -19.59 13.85 38.67
CA LEU A 577 -21.03 14.07 38.56
C LEU A 577 -21.73 13.63 39.85
N ASP A 578 -22.44 14.55 40.51
CA ASP A 578 -23.10 14.28 41.79
C ASP A 578 -24.21 13.23 41.68
N ALA A 579 -24.92 13.19 40.55
CA ALA A 579 -25.94 12.16 40.24
C ALA A 579 -25.38 10.73 40.13
N TYR A 580 -24.07 10.58 39.89
CA TYR A 580 -23.38 9.29 39.71
C TYR A 580 -22.44 8.98 40.88
N SER A 581 -22.81 9.42 42.09
CA SER A 581 -22.08 9.21 43.34
C SER A 581 -20.65 9.78 43.35
N ARG A 582 -20.38 10.82 42.55
CA ARG A 582 -19.06 11.46 42.42
C ARG A 582 -17.93 10.48 42.09
N ARG A 583 -18.24 9.42 41.35
CA ARG A 583 -17.26 8.46 40.81
C ARG A 583 -16.54 9.08 39.60
N LYS A 584 -15.25 8.79 39.44
CA LYS A 584 -14.48 9.13 38.22
C LYS A 584 -15.03 8.32 37.03
N PHE A 585 -14.96 8.86 35.81
CA PHE A 585 -15.30 8.13 34.59
C PHE A 585 -14.34 8.46 33.44
N HIS A 586 -14.22 7.57 32.46
CA HIS A 586 -13.69 7.88 31.13
C HIS A 586 -14.81 7.78 30.07
N ILE A 587 -14.60 8.43 28.93
CA ILE A 587 -15.45 8.34 27.75
C ILE A 587 -14.76 7.40 26.74
N ARG A 588 -15.43 6.30 26.39
CA ARG A 588 -15.06 5.40 25.30
C ARG A 588 -15.81 5.85 24.05
N THR A 589 -15.06 6.27 23.05
CA THR A 589 -15.56 6.72 21.74
C THR A 589 -15.12 5.74 20.67
N TYR A 590 -16.01 5.34 19.76
CA TYR A 590 -15.64 4.50 18.62
C TYR A 590 -15.22 5.37 17.44
N VAL A 591 -14.08 5.06 16.83
CA VAL A 591 -13.49 5.80 15.71
C VAL A 591 -13.25 4.84 14.55
N LEU A 592 -13.78 5.17 13.38
CA LEU A 592 -13.58 4.42 12.15
C LEU A 592 -12.55 5.12 11.27
N ALA A 593 -11.48 4.43 10.89
CA ALA A 593 -10.58 4.88 9.83
C ALA A 593 -10.79 4.03 8.57
N VAL A 594 -10.90 4.66 7.39
CA VAL A 594 -11.23 4.01 6.11
C VAL A 594 -10.22 4.36 5.02
N GLY A 595 -9.74 3.35 4.31
CA GLY A 595 -8.93 3.45 3.09
C GLY A 595 -7.61 4.17 3.30
N ALA A 596 -7.23 5.02 2.34
CA ALA A 596 -6.05 5.89 2.37
C ALA A 596 -6.17 7.08 3.36
N LEU A 597 -6.85 6.86 4.49
CA LEU A 597 -7.12 7.75 5.61
C LEU A 597 -8.22 8.80 5.43
N LYS A 598 -9.47 8.32 5.53
CA LYS A 598 -10.60 9.08 6.06
C LYS A 598 -10.85 8.65 7.50
N VAL A 599 -11.07 9.59 8.42
CA VAL A 599 -11.29 9.35 9.85
C VAL A 599 -12.68 9.86 10.23
N TYR A 600 -13.46 9.01 10.88
CA TYR A 600 -14.82 9.30 11.31
C TYR A 600 -14.95 9.00 12.81
N VAL A 601 -15.65 9.86 13.54
CA VAL A 601 -15.91 9.69 14.98
C VAL A 601 -17.37 9.34 15.19
N TYR A 602 -17.65 8.21 15.83
CA TYR A 602 -19.01 7.79 16.12
C TYR A 602 -19.58 8.61 17.27
N LYS A 603 -20.80 9.14 17.08
CA LYS A 603 -21.42 10.07 18.01
C LYS A 603 -21.90 9.40 19.28
N GLU A 604 -22.43 8.18 19.22
CA GLU A 604 -22.91 7.49 20.41
C GLU A 604 -21.71 6.93 21.20
N MET A 605 -21.42 7.57 22.35
CA MET A 605 -20.25 7.30 23.20
C MET A 605 -20.68 6.71 24.54
N LEU A 606 -19.80 5.90 25.14
CA LEU A 606 -20.00 5.30 26.46
C LEU A 606 -19.26 6.10 27.53
N ALA A 607 -19.82 6.20 28.73
CA ALA A 607 -19.16 6.68 29.93
C ALA A 607 -19.00 5.52 30.92
N LEU A 608 -17.75 5.17 31.24
CA LEU A 608 -17.38 4.05 32.08
C LEU A 608 -16.86 4.58 33.42
N PHE A 609 -17.60 4.33 34.50
CA PHE A 609 -17.32 4.80 35.85
C PHE A 609 -16.44 3.82 36.64
N ALA A 610 -15.65 4.38 37.56
CA ALA A 610 -14.92 3.65 38.59
C ALA A 610 -15.90 2.89 39.52
N ALA A 611 -15.39 1.89 40.25
CA ALA A 611 -16.22 1.17 41.22
C ALA A 611 -16.64 2.09 42.39
N LEU A 612 -15.72 2.94 42.86
CA LEU A 612 -15.88 3.74 44.08
C LEU A 612 -15.89 5.26 43.82
N PRO A 613 -16.44 6.07 44.75
CA PRO A 613 -16.37 7.53 44.70
C PRO A 613 -14.93 8.04 44.66
N TYR A 614 -14.69 9.14 43.93
CA TYR A 614 -13.34 9.68 43.77
C TYR A 614 -12.89 10.52 44.98
N ARG A 615 -11.63 10.33 45.37
CA ARG A 615 -10.84 11.22 46.25
C ARG A 615 -9.57 11.64 45.52
N SER A 616 -9.04 12.84 45.79
CA SER A 616 -7.74 13.22 45.21
C SER A 616 -6.62 12.42 45.88
N PRO A 617 -5.60 11.94 45.15
CA PRO A 617 -4.42 11.31 45.76
C PRO A 617 -3.76 12.17 46.84
N SER A 618 -3.74 13.51 46.69
CA SER A 618 -3.20 14.44 47.70
C SER A 618 -4.03 14.54 48.99
N GLU A 619 -5.27 14.03 49.01
CA GLU A 619 -6.12 13.95 50.20
C GLU A 619 -5.94 12.61 50.97
N ALA A 620 -5.11 11.70 50.46
CA ALA A 620 -5.05 10.30 50.91
C ALA A 620 -3.69 9.84 51.49
N GLU A 621 -2.71 10.75 51.65
CA GLU A 621 -1.34 10.40 52.11
C GLU A 621 -1.27 9.76 53.52
N ASP A 622 -2.31 9.89 54.35
CA ASP A 622 -2.38 9.34 55.72
C ASP A 622 -2.84 7.85 55.80
N THR A 623 -3.05 7.16 54.67
CA THR A 623 -3.45 5.73 54.66
C THR A 623 -2.59 4.90 53.72
N GLU A 624 -1.99 3.83 54.25
CA GLU A 624 -0.83 3.10 53.68
C GLU A 624 -1.04 2.40 52.32
N LEU A 625 -2.27 2.36 51.78
CA LEU A 625 -2.56 1.86 50.43
C LEU A 625 -3.59 2.75 49.72
N LEU A 626 -3.19 3.36 48.59
CA LEU A 626 -4.11 4.05 47.68
C LEU A 626 -5.02 3.03 46.98
N ASN A 627 -6.33 3.12 47.22
CA ASN A 627 -7.29 2.20 46.61
C ASN A 627 -7.48 2.52 45.11
N LEU A 628 -6.81 1.76 44.26
CA LEU A 628 -6.85 1.91 42.80
C LEU A 628 -8.29 1.85 42.24
N SER A 629 -9.23 1.20 42.93
CA SER A 629 -10.66 1.14 42.56
C SER A 629 -11.41 2.48 42.57
N GLU A 630 -10.81 3.53 43.15
CA GLU A 630 -11.31 4.92 43.12
C GLU A 630 -10.74 5.70 41.92
N HIS A 631 -9.60 5.25 41.37
CA HIS A 631 -8.82 5.97 40.35
C HIS A 631 -8.84 5.32 38.95
N LEU A 632 -9.06 4.00 38.90
CA LEU A 632 -9.21 3.20 37.68
C LEU A 632 -10.68 3.06 37.30
N THR A 633 -10.95 3.00 36.00
CA THR A 633 -12.31 3.02 35.42
C THR A 633 -12.56 1.83 34.50
N ASN A 634 -11.68 0.82 34.56
CA ASN A 634 -11.75 -0.39 33.75
C ASN A 634 -12.80 -1.34 34.36
N THR A 635 -13.68 -1.89 33.52
CA THR A 635 -14.75 -2.80 33.94
C THR A 635 -14.28 -4.22 34.26
N CYS A 636 -13.02 -4.56 33.98
CA CYS A 636 -12.45 -5.88 34.24
C CYS A 636 -12.33 -6.19 35.75
N PHE A 637 -12.03 -5.18 36.57
CA PHE A 637 -11.91 -5.29 38.03
C PHE A 637 -13.25 -5.09 38.78
N GLN A 638 -14.39 -5.18 38.10
CA GLN A 638 -15.70 -4.94 38.68
C GLN A 638 -16.53 -6.22 38.66
N ASP A 639 -17.21 -6.53 39.77
CA ASP A 639 -18.15 -7.67 39.82
C ASP A 639 -19.26 -7.50 38.77
N ASP A 640 -19.77 -8.59 38.21
CA ASP A 640 -20.90 -8.56 37.26
C ASP A 640 -22.16 -7.87 37.83
N SER A 641 -22.30 -7.86 39.16
CA SER A 641 -23.37 -7.12 39.86
C SER A 641 -23.19 -5.59 39.81
N THR A 642 -21.97 -5.09 39.66
CA THR A 642 -21.64 -3.66 39.62
C THR A 642 -21.41 -3.13 38.20
N LYS A 643 -20.94 -3.98 37.25
CA LYS A 643 -20.75 -3.62 35.82
C LYS A 643 -21.96 -2.89 35.23
N ASN A 644 -23.17 -3.43 35.42
CA ASN A 644 -24.43 -2.85 34.92
C ASN A 644 -24.78 -1.48 35.54
N SER A 645 -24.12 -1.06 36.62
CA SER A 645 -24.29 0.27 37.24
C SER A 645 -23.20 1.28 36.83
N SER A 646 -22.14 0.81 36.17
CA SER A 646 -20.93 1.58 35.88
C SER A 646 -20.81 2.02 34.42
N VAL A 647 -21.66 1.55 33.52
CA VAL A 647 -21.62 1.94 32.10
C VAL A 647 -22.92 2.62 31.70
N HIS A 648 -22.81 3.83 31.14
CA HIS A 648 -23.93 4.68 30.75
C HIS A 648 -23.68 5.29 29.37
N ALA A 649 -24.74 5.60 28.61
CA ALA A 649 -24.58 6.38 27.39
C ALA A 649 -24.23 7.85 27.73
N PHE A 650 -23.20 8.41 27.10
CA PHE A 650 -22.71 9.77 27.40
C PHE A 650 -23.81 10.84 27.23
N TRP A 651 -24.67 10.69 26.22
CA TRP A 651 -25.76 11.63 25.94
C TRP A 651 -26.86 11.64 27.00
N ASP A 652 -27.01 10.58 27.80
CA ASP A 652 -28.01 10.47 28.87
C ASP A 652 -27.52 11.02 30.22
N LEU A 653 -26.21 11.22 30.40
CA LEU A 653 -25.63 11.70 31.67
C LEU A 653 -26.19 13.05 32.16
N GLU A 654 -26.60 13.14 33.43
CA GLU A 654 -26.93 14.43 34.05
C GLU A 654 -25.66 15.27 34.31
N PHE A 655 -25.49 16.33 33.50
CA PHE A 655 -24.40 17.31 33.65
C PHE A 655 -24.84 18.50 34.54
N PRO A 656 -23.95 19.10 35.36
CA PRO A 656 -24.29 20.26 36.16
C PRO A 656 -24.67 21.47 35.29
N GLU A 657 -25.75 22.20 35.63
CA GLU A 657 -26.18 23.42 34.94
C GLU A 657 -25.12 24.54 34.85
N LYS A 658 -24.05 24.43 35.65
CA LYS A 658 -22.92 25.36 35.72
C LYS A 658 -21.61 24.78 35.16
N ALA A 659 -21.67 23.68 34.42
CA ALA A 659 -20.49 23.14 33.75
C ALA A 659 -19.88 24.19 32.78
N PRO A 660 -18.55 24.33 32.72
CA PRO A 660 -17.91 25.38 31.92
C PRO A 660 -18.01 25.16 30.40
N LYS A 661 -18.37 23.94 29.96
CA LYS A 661 -18.70 23.57 28.57
C LYS A 661 -19.86 22.57 28.57
N ASN A 662 -20.62 22.49 27.46
CA ASN A 662 -21.68 21.50 27.27
C ASN A 662 -21.16 20.19 26.65
N LYS A 663 -22.04 19.19 26.53
CA LYS A 663 -21.74 17.88 25.92
C LYS A 663 -21.29 18.00 24.47
N GLU A 664 -21.90 18.92 23.73
CA GLU A 664 -21.58 19.18 22.33
C GLU A 664 -20.14 19.69 22.18
N GLN A 665 -19.71 20.65 23.01
CA GLN A 665 -18.31 21.13 23.03
C GLN A 665 -17.31 20.06 23.50
N ILE A 666 -17.72 19.09 24.31
CA ILE A 666 -16.90 17.92 24.65
C ILE A 666 -16.74 17.01 23.42
N PHE A 667 -17.82 16.76 22.68
CA PHE A 667 -17.77 16.00 21.42
C PHE A 667 -16.96 16.72 20.32
N GLU A 668 -17.07 18.04 20.20
CA GLU A 668 -16.25 18.86 19.28
C GLU A 668 -14.75 18.72 19.59
N GLN A 669 -14.35 18.83 20.87
CA GLN A 669 -12.97 18.56 21.29
C GLN A 669 -12.52 17.13 20.95
N ILE A 670 -13.34 16.10 21.21
CA ILE A 670 -13.05 14.70 20.85
C ILE A 670 -12.80 14.56 19.34
N CYS A 671 -13.61 15.21 18.50
CA CYS A 671 -13.46 15.21 17.05
C CYS A 671 -12.15 15.88 16.58
N GLU A 672 -11.81 17.05 17.14
CA GLU A 672 -10.56 17.75 16.82
C GLU A 672 -9.32 16.95 17.24
N ILE A 673 -9.28 16.45 18.49
CA ILE A 673 -8.18 15.65 19.04
C ILE A 673 -7.98 14.38 18.21
N THR A 674 -9.07 13.67 17.88
CA THR A 674 -8.98 12.45 17.06
C THR A 674 -8.42 12.75 15.67
N GLY A 675 -8.90 13.81 15.03
CA GLY A 675 -8.41 14.20 13.70
C GLY A 675 -6.91 14.55 13.71
N ASP A 676 -6.44 15.28 14.72
CA ASP A 676 -5.03 15.67 14.85
C ASP A 676 -4.13 14.45 15.17
N VAL A 677 -4.56 13.49 16.00
CA VAL A 677 -3.76 12.28 16.30
C VAL A 677 -3.59 11.36 15.08
N PHE A 678 -4.66 11.12 14.33
CA PHE A 678 -4.54 10.29 13.11
C PHE A 678 -3.71 10.99 12.02
N GLU A 679 -3.76 12.33 11.92
CA GLU A 679 -2.90 13.11 11.03
C GLU A 679 -1.42 13.07 11.46
N ALA A 680 -1.16 13.18 12.76
CA ALA A 680 0.18 13.04 13.35
C ALA A 680 0.78 11.66 13.04
N ALA A 681 0.06 10.58 13.34
CA ALA A 681 0.53 9.21 13.07
C ALA A 681 0.81 8.97 11.58
N ALA A 682 -0.05 9.48 10.70
CA ALA A 682 0.06 9.23 9.26
C ALA A 682 1.17 10.03 8.57
N ARG A 683 1.52 11.22 9.07
CA ARG A 683 2.60 12.06 8.51
C ARG A 683 3.95 11.83 9.18
N GLU A 684 3.99 11.74 10.50
CA GLU A 684 5.24 11.66 11.26
C GLU A 684 5.74 10.23 11.46
N GLN A 685 4.83 9.25 11.47
CA GLN A 685 5.14 7.86 11.83
C GLN A 685 4.74 6.87 10.72
N MET A 686 4.99 7.22 9.45
CA MET A 686 4.73 6.39 8.26
C MET A 686 5.34 4.97 8.26
N VAL A 687 6.29 4.69 9.16
CA VAL A 687 6.90 3.35 9.36
C VAL A 687 6.12 2.53 10.40
N HIS A 688 5.26 3.17 11.20
CA HIS A 688 4.55 2.60 12.35
C HIS A 688 3.01 2.78 12.29
N PHE A 689 2.52 3.58 11.34
CA PHE A 689 1.15 3.56 10.82
C PHE A 689 1.18 3.55 9.29
N GLN A 690 0.56 2.53 8.68
CA GLN A 690 0.49 2.37 7.23
C GLN A 690 -0.95 2.08 6.80
N THR A 691 -1.58 3.09 6.23
CA THR A 691 -2.93 3.00 5.68
C THR A 691 -2.93 2.37 4.29
N LEU A 692 -3.87 1.46 4.06
CA LEU A 692 -4.13 0.77 2.79
C LEU A 692 -5.49 1.24 2.22
N PRO A 693 -5.62 1.48 0.91
CA PRO A 693 -6.87 1.95 0.30
C PRO A 693 -8.05 0.97 0.46
N ASN A 694 -7.74 -0.30 0.70
CA ASN A 694 -8.67 -1.42 0.83
C ASN A 694 -8.71 -2.03 2.25
N ALA A 695 -8.39 -1.24 3.25
CA ALA A 695 -8.61 -1.56 4.65
C ALA A 695 -9.53 -0.52 5.30
N PHE A 696 -10.26 -0.93 6.33
CA PHE A 696 -10.85 -0.05 7.32
C PHE A 696 -10.57 -0.62 8.71
N GLU A 697 -10.66 0.18 9.76
CA GLU A 697 -10.49 -0.32 11.13
C GLU A 697 -11.29 0.50 12.15
N ILE A 698 -11.83 -0.19 13.16
CA ILE A 698 -12.52 0.40 14.31
C ILE A 698 -11.56 0.44 15.50
N PHE A 699 -11.36 1.63 16.06
CA PHE A 699 -10.62 1.87 17.28
C PHE A 699 -11.59 2.31 18.39
N GLY A 700 -11.40 1.81 19.61
CA GLY A 700 -11.95 2.41 20.82
C GLY A 700 -10.96 3.42 21.35
N VAL A 701 -11.35 4.69 21.40
CA VAL A 701 -10.49 5.79 21.87
C VAL A 701 -11.00 6.27 23.21
N ASP A 702 -10.10 6.30 24.19
CA ASP A 702 -10.43 6.56 25.59
C ASP A 702 -9.99 7.95 26.01
N PHE A 703 -10.95 8.73 26.52
CA PHE A 703 -10.77 10.12 26.94
C PHE A 703 -11.19 10.33 28.40
N LEU A 704 -10.42 11.13 29.14
CA LEU A 704 -10.85 11.67 30.44
C LEU A 704 -11.35 13.11 30.26
N VAL A 705 -12.29 13.55 31.10
CA VAL A 705 -12.72 14.94 31.17
C VAL A 705 -12.28 15.51 32.51
N ASP A 706 -11.64 16.68 32.51
CA ASP A 706 -11.24 17.38 33.75
C ASP A 706 -12.36 18.27 34.32
N GLN A 707 -12.17 18.80 35.53
CA GLN A 707 -13.12 19.72 36.16
C GLN A 707 -13.39 21.01 35.34
N GLY A 708 -12.47 21.40 34.45
CA GLY A 708 -12.60 22.51 33.49
C GLY A 708 -13.34 22.13 32.21
N ALA A 709 -13.86 20.90 32.10
CA ALA A 709 -14.44 20.30 30.91
C ALA A 709 -13.49 20.28 29.69
N ASN A 710 -12.17 20.21 29.90
CA ASN A 710 -11.23 19.87 28.84
C ASN A 710 -11.15 18.35 28.69
N VAL A 711 -11.06 17.90 27.44
CA VAL A 711 -10.92 16.49 27.07
C VAL A 711 -9.45 16.12 27.03
N TRP A 712 -9.08 14.98 27.59
CA TRP A 712 -7.71 14.47 27.62
C TRP A 712 -7.67 13.07 27.03
N LEU A 713 -6.94 12.88 25.94
CA LEU A 713 -6.71 11.56 25.35
C LEU A 713 -5.84 10.71 26.28
N LEU A 714 -6.30 9.48 26.55
CA LEU A 714 -5.56 8.48 27.32
C LEU A 714 -4.87 7.48 26.40
N GLU A 715 -5.62 6.89 25.46
CA GLU A 715 -5.15 5.79 24.61
C GLU A 715 -6.08 5.50 23.42
N LEU A 716 -5.57 4.76 22.43
CA LEU A 716 -6.33 4.19 21.31
C LEU A 716 -6.18 2.67 21.32
N ASN A 717 -7.29 1.97 21.50
CA ASN A 717 -7.37 0.51 21.57
C ASN A 717 -7.94 -0.02 20.25
N ALA A 718 -7.11 -0.71 19.45
CA ALA A 718 -7.58 -1.42 18.26
C ALA A 718 -8.31 -2.71 18.65
N TYR A 719 -9.28 -3.12 17.83
CA TYR A 719 -10.14 -4.28 18.11
C TYR A 719 -10.82 -4.17 19.50
N PRO A 720 -11.49 -3.04 19.81
CA PRO A 720 -11.94 -2.73 21.16
C PRO A 720 -12.97 -3.74 21.67
N ASP A 721 -12.94 -4.01 22.97
CA ASP A 721 -13.95 -4.85 23.62
C ASP A 721 -15.32 -4.15 23.61
N PHE A 722 -16.24 -4.72 22.83
CA PHE A 722 -17.62 -4.24 22.70
C PHE A 722 -18.53 -4.72 23.84
N LYS A 723 -18.17 -5.78 24.57
CA LYS A 723 -18.98 -6.34 25.68
C LYS A 723 -19.13 -5.34 26.82
N GLN A 724 -18.17 -4.42 26.97
CA GLN A 724 -18.17 -3.33 27.96
C GLN A 724 -19.43 -2.44 27.83
N THR A 725 -20.09 -2.44 26.68
CA THR A 725 -21.36 -1.73 26.44
C THR A 725 -22.55 -2.31 27.24
N GLY A 726 -22.46 -3.55 27.74
CA GLY A 726 -23.57 -4.25 28.37
C GLY A 726 -24.64 -4.72 27.37
N GLN A 727 -25.71 -5.38 27.85
CA GLN A 727 -26.77 -5.89 26.97
C GLN A 727 -27.78 -4.82 26.55
N ASP A 728 -28.14 -3.90 27.47
CA ASP A 728 -29.19 -2.90 27.23
C ASP A 728 -28.84 -1.86 26.15
N LEU A 729 -27.54 -1.57 25.97
CA LEU A 729 -27.02 -0.63 24.96
C LEU A 729 -26.49 -1.33 23.69
N GLN A 730 -26.62 -2.66 23.59
CA GLN A 730 -25.98 -3.47 22.55
C GLN A 730 -26.42 -3.12 21.12
N ASP A 731 -27.72 -3.18 20.80
CA ASP A 731 -28.21 -2.85 19.46
C ASP A 731 -28.15 -1.34 19.17
N SER A 732 -28.40 -0.50 20.17
CA SER A 732 -28.43 0.96 19.99
C SER A 732 -27.06 1.55 19.67
N ILE A 733 -26.02 1.15 20.42
CA ILE A 733 -24.66 1.69 20.26
C ILE A 733 -23.82 0.80 19.34
N VAL A 734 -23.64 -0.49 19.65
CA VAL A 734 -22.75 -1.37 18.85
C VAL A 734 -23.42 -1.83 17.55
N GLY A 735 -24.70 -2.22 17.61
CA GLY A 735 -25.49 -2.48 16.40
C GLY A 735 -25.67 -1.22 15.55
N GLY A 736 -25.78 -0.05 16.19
CA GLY A 736 -25.73 1.26 15.52
C GLY A 736 -24.42 1.44 14.75
N LEU A 737 -23.28 1.39 15.45
CA LEU A 737 -21.94 1.53 14.89
C LEU A 737 -21.71 0.59 13.71
N LEU A 738 -22.03 -0.69 13.81
CA LEU A 738 -21.77 -1.66 12.74
C LEU A 738 -22.58 -1.36 11.46
N ARG A 739 -23.81 -0.84 11.60
CA ARG A 739 -24.61 -0.36 10.45
C ARG A 739 -23.94 0.84 9.77
N GLU A 740 -23.44 1.80 10.54
CA GLU A 740 -22.72 2.98 10.03
C GLU A 740 -21.38 2.60 9.39
N VAL A 741 -20.62 1.66 9.99
CA VAL A 741 -19.35 1.14 9.44
C VAL A 741 -19.56 0.43 8.09
N VAL A 742 -20.59 -0.40 7.99
CA VAL A 742 -20.95 -1.07 6.72
C VAL A 742 -21.32 -0.03 5.65
N GLN A 743 -22.03 1.04 6.01
CA GLN A 743 -22.33 2.14 5.07
C GLN A 743 -21.10 2.98 4.70
N ALA A 744 -20.22 3.31 5.63
CA ALA A 744 -19.07 4.20 5.41
C ALA A 744 -17.85 3.51 4.77
N ALA A 745 -17.66 2.20 4.98
CA ALA A 745 -16.52 1.44 4.45
C ALA A 745 -16.88 0.46 3.32
N VAL A 746 -17.98 -0.31 3.46
CA VAL A 746 -18.29 -1.41 2.52
C VAL A 746 -19.01 -0.88 1.27
N LEU A 747 -19.96 0.05 1.39
CA LEU A 747 -20.65 0.63 0.22
C LEU A 747 -19.69 1.35 -0.76
N PRO A 748 -18.75 2.22 -0.31
CA PRO A 748 -17.80 2.86 -1.22
C PRO A 748 -16.85 1.87 -1.89
N PHE A 749 -16.41 0.82 -1.17
CA PHE A 749 -15.60 -0.26 -1.73
C PHE A 749 -16.33 -1.02 -2.83
N LEU A 750 -17.64 -1.26 -2.65
CA LEU A 750 -18.51 -1.85 -3.68
C LEU A 750 -18.81 -0.89 -4.84
N GLY A 751 -18.29 0.34 -4.86
CA GLY A 751 -18.57 1.34 -5.90
C GLY A 751 -20.02 1.83 -5.86
N LEU A 752 -20.51 2.13 -4.66
CA LEU A 752 -21.81 2.75 -4.38
C LEU A 752 -21.61 4.03 -3.54
N GLU A 753 -22.51 4.99 -3.68
CA GLU A 753 -22.48 6.22 -2.88
C GLU A 753 -22.93 5.91 -1.44
N ALA A 754 -22.10 6.23 -0.46
CA ALA A 754 -22.48 6.16 0.96
C ALA A 754 -23.30 7.40 1.33
N PRO A 755 -24.40 7.26 2.11
CA PRO A 755 -25.14 8.40 2.63
C PRO A 755 -24.31 9.17 3.67
N GLU A 756 -24.47 10.50 3.75
CA GLU A 756 -23.90 11.28 4.84
C GLU A 756 -24.63 10.98 6.16
N SER A 757 -23.90 10.52 7.16
CA SER A 757 -24.44 10.19 8.49
C SER A 757 -24.17 11.29 9.51
N SER A 758 -25.23 11.72 10.21
CA SER A 758 -25.15 12.60 11.37
C SER A 758 -24.66 11.89 12.65
N ARG A 759 -24.53 10.55 12.60
CA ARG A 759 -24.01 9.71 13.69
C ARG A 759 -22.54 9.33 13.52
N LEU A 760 -22.02 9.37 12.31
CA LEU A 760 -20.62 9.06 12.00
C LEU A 760 -19.97 10.19 11.19
N PRO A 761 -19.85 11.42 11.74
CA PRO A 761 -19.20 12.54 11.07
C PRO A 761 -17.73 12.27 10.73
N MET A 762 -17.30 12.69 9.54
CA MET A 762 -15.90 12.66 9.10
C MET A 762 -15.13 13.84 9.70
N VAL A 763 -14.08 13.56 10.49
CA VAL A 763 -13.29 14.57 11.22
C VAL A 763 -11.94 14.88 10.56
N ARG A 764 -11.46 13.99 9.69
CA ARG A 764 -10.25 14.23 8.89
C ARG A 764 -10.30 13.40 7.60
N GLN A 765 -9.81 13.99 6.50
CA GLN A 765 -9.51 13.27 5.26
C GLN A 765 -8.12 13.73 4.81
N LEU A 766 -7.26 12.78 4.49
CA LEU A 766 -5.89 13.04 4.07
C LEU A 766 -5.64 12.43 2.69
N ASP A 767 -4.98 13.18 1.83
CA ASP A 767 -4.37 12.62 0.63
C ASP A 767 -2.90 12.30 0.95
N LEU A 768 -2.59 11.01 0.96
CA LEU A 768 -1.26 10.46 1.21
C LEU A 768 -0.58 9.98 -0.09
N GLY A 769 -1.15 10.28 -1.26
CA GLY A 769 -0.68 9.78 -2.56
C GLY A 769 -0.90 8.28 -2.77
N ARG A 770 -1.93 7.71 -2.12
CA ARG A 770 -2.24 6.25 -2.09
C ARG A 770 -3.69 5.91 -2.47
N GLY A 771 -4.37 6.80 -3.20
CA GLY A 771 -5.77 6.65 -3.64
C GLY A 771 -5.94 5.91 -4.96
#